data_AF-A0A1G4JEZ2-F1
#
_entry.id   AF-A0A1G4JEZ2-F1
#
_cell.length_a   1.000
_cell.length_b   1.000
_cell.length_c   1.000
_cell.angle_alpha   90.00
_cell.angle_beta   90.00
_cell.angle_gamma   90.00
#
_symmetry.space_group_name_H-M   'P 1'
#
loop_
_entity.id
_entity.type
_entity.pdbx_description
1 polymer ?
#
loop_
_entity_poly.entity_id
_entity_poly.type
_entity_poly.pdbx_seq_one_letter_code
_entity_poly.pdbx_strand_id
1 'polypeptide(L)'
;MDLESPASSGHGGKRPASDVDTDLRSLVQTMTPESIERPRKRARHLMPMTQLDTQSTNNDDPQNPNWLPPGNVKRVKLRNFMCHENFELDLGPRLNFIVGKNGSGKSAVLTAITIGLGAKATDTNRGSSLKDLIREGCRSSKIVLVLNNAGYGGYQQQTYGSEITIERTIKKDGPATFSVKDESGKEISSKKRDLQAIVDYFAIPVMNPMCFLSQDAARSFLTASSPADRYKHFMRGTLLEDTENNLNRAVETAISAQNNLNFHAKNIKALRREYEDSKRLLKEISANHDLNRRKKALQGKLLWLSVVENENSYDKLQHNCSELQNKIQEIENKVGRKQDSIERLITDQTAVEQELERALNTWQDQKRAYDDARHGVNQVKLEFETQKQNRSETAKLIEEAKAKISACEDTIKRFEESRRLQLGGDRKQLLKEAEHFRDKIEQQKKVRSDYGLKLQKLLDDQRNIEKRRDTEIAAIASAMRHHQEELKRVRSGDNNFLANFDRNMEKVVQAIQANIKRFSAAPIGPLGAYVTIRNEYKEWTRSIQAYLGPTLNAFIVANGEDNALLKQIFHNCGLRLKAPVITYKPYAFDYTSGKAKTKYPTLIDALDCSANTRYLFIDQNRIEKVLLIKDKDDARRFLAEKPENVSMALCRLTDNSGFQCSYRLAFSINSVDYDSNLRIRAKASSEEVTTYLEKLIEQERKKNKEAEISYKESVSKVRDQIVAIRNQIKQIEDDIAVDGRKEASLRLELEKEVDTGICVQAEADIKSYEEAITSYLLTIADIDKKLDEIGQRGQPLKQILNETKASVQAADDALSNLRNSISSRSSKLEQLNDDVKYYREKLDNYHMKLESTRTKSGEFREGIQEQISNAEVYCRREVAFAADMPESIDDTKSEIERVSQQINRAEERVGLSQDEIMALFENSKSKYNNAVTKYAEIETAIKQVNDSIKRRLQSLSYAKADTCGTADLDFKESLRFRNLSGGLNFDFNKKTLNMLLKTPNDEQPRNVDTFSGGEKSFAQTSLLLATWRPMRSRVIALDEFDVFMDQIYREIGSKLIMTKLSKEERTQTIIITPQDIGKIANFDDPGIRIHKMNDPERANNSGARA
;
A
#
# COMPACT_ATOMS: atom_id res chain seq x y z
N MET A 1 -45.69 35.18 34.37
CA MET A 1 -45.41 34.78 32.97
C MET A 1 -44.35 33.67 33.01
N ASP A 2 -44.64 32.51 33.60
CA ASP A 2 -45.69 31.51 33.28
C ASP A 2 -45.30 30.74 32.00
N LEU A 3 -45.39 29.41 31.83
CA LEU A 3 -45.53 28.20 32.67
C LEU A 3 -44.89 27.06 31.81
N GLU A 4 -44.42 25.90 32.27
CA GLU A 4 -44.48 25.20 33.56
C GLU A 4 -43.24 24.25 33.68
N SER A 5 -43.20 23.37 34.69
CA SER A 5 -42.47 22.09 34.66
C SER A 5 -43.45 20.93 34.89
N PRO A 6 -43.12 19.69 34.49
CA PRO A 6 -42.95 18.71 35.57
C PRO A 6 -41.82 17.69 35.32
N ALA A 7 -41.37 17.09 36.42
CA ALA A 7 -40.40 15.99 36.43
C ALA A 7 -41.10 14.62 36.52
N SER A 8 -40.41 13.53 36.12
CA SER A 8 -40.34 12.31 36.95
C SER A 8 -39.35 11.23 36.45
N SER A 9 -38.62 10.67 37.42
CA SER A 9 -38.14 9.27 37.55
C SER A 9 -37.55 8.51 36.34
N GLY A 10 -36.28 8.11 36.48
CA GLY A 10 -35.59 7.23 35.52
C GLY A 10 -35.88 5.73 35.66
N HIS A 11 -35.22 4.94 34.81
CA HIS A 11 -34.99 3.50 35.00
C HIS A 11 -33.63 3.11 34.36
N GLY A 12 -32.92 2.18 34.99
CA GLY A 12 -31.62 1.71 34.51
C GLY A 12 -31.76 0.81 33.28
N GLY A 13 -31.12 1.20 32.17
CA GLY A 13 -31.04 0.41 30.94
C GLY A 13 -29.59 0.23 30.49
N LYS A 14 -29.17 -1.01 30.20
CA LYS A 14 -27.85 -1.32 29.64
C LYS A 14 -27.74 -0.68 28.24
N ARG A 15 -26.74 0.18 28.02
CA ARG A 15 -26.51 0.80 26.71
C ARG A 15 -26.15 -0.26 25.66
N PRO A 16 -26.77 -0.25 24.46
CA PRO A 16 -26.41 -1.16 23.37
C PRO A 16 -25.09 -0.75 22.69
N ALA A 17 -24.40 -1.72 22.11
CA ALA A 17 -23.11 -1.53 21.44
C ALA A 17 -23.17 -0.69 20.15
N SER A 18 -24.35 -0.21 19.74
CA SER A 18 -24.52 0.76 18.64
C SER A 18 -23.99 2.15 19.00
N ASP A 19 -24.10 2.55 20.26
CA ASP A 19 -23.98 3.96 20.64
C ASP A 19 -22.51 4.40 20.70
N VAL A 20 -21.59 3.45 20.92
CA VAL A 20 -20.14 3.64 20.89
C VAL A 20 -19.65 4.12 19.51
N ASP A 21 -20.31 3.70 18.43
CA ASP A 21 -20.00 4.15 17.06
C ASP A 21 -20.52 5.57 16.77
N THR A 22 -21.23 6.19 17.73
CA THR A 22 -21.80 7.55 17.65
C THR A 22 -20.92 8.55 18.39
N ASP A 23 -20.48 8.23 19.62
CA ASP A 23 -19.54 9.06 20.38
C ASP A 23 -18.16 9.15 19.68
N LEU A 24 -17.69 8.06 19.04
CA LEU A 24 -16.49 8.11 18.21
C LEU A 24 -16.65 8.98 16.94
N ARG A 25 -17.88 9.18 16.44
CA ARG A 25 -18.12 10.08 15.31
C ARG A 25 -18.18 11.54 15.74
N SER A 26 -18.67 11.84 16.96
CA SER A 26 -18.70 13.22 17.47
C SER A 26 -17.29 13.77 17.74
N LEU A 27 -16.37 12.94 18.25
CA LEU A 27 -14.95 13.28 18.43
C LEU A 27 -14.17 13.49 17.11
N VAL A 28 -14.60 12.86 16.01
CA VAL A 28 -13.98 13.06 14.68
C VAL A 28 -14.55 14.30 13.97
N GLN A 29 -15.76 14.75 14.33
CA GLN A 29 -16.39 15.94 13.74
C GLN A 29 -15.86 17.27 14.27
N THR A 30 -15.10 17.30 15.37
CA THR A 30 -14.49 18.52 15.91
C THR A 30 -13.15 18.91 15.26
N MET A 31 -12.64 18.12 14.30
CA MET A 31 -11.49 18.49 13.47
C MET A 31 -11.93 18.83 12.03
N THR A 32 -12.33 20.07 11.82
CA THR A 32 -12.54 20.64 10.49
C THR A 32 -11.22 20.67 9.72
N PRO A 33 -11.14 20.12 8.49
CA PRO A 33 -9.99 20.34 7.63
C PRO A 33 -10.04 21.77 7.10
N GLU A 34 -9.18 22.63 7.63
CA GLU A 34 -8.91 23.93 7.01
C GLU A 34 -8.47 23.74 5.55
N SER A 35 -8.79 24.74 4.73
CA SER A 35 -8.65 24.71 3.27
C SER A 35 -7.19 24.55 2.81
N ILE A 36 -6.77 23.30 2.59
CA ILE A 36 -5.55 23.03 1.81
C ILE A 36 -5.86 23.28 0.33
N GLU A 37 -5.80 24.55 -0.07
CA GLU A 37 -5.62 24.93 -1.48
C GLU A 37 -4.28 24.38 -1.97
N ARG A 38 -4.30 23.14 -2.49
CA ARG A 38 -3.16 22.61 -3.23
C ARG A 38 -2.96 23.51 -4.46
N PRO A 39 -1.78 24.11 -4.67
CA PRO A 39 -1.54 24.92 -5.85
C PRO A 39 -1.75 24.03 -7.08
N ARG A 40 -2.75 24.39 -7.91
CA ARG A 40 -3.02 23.71 -9.17
C ARG A 40 -1.75 23.74 -10.02
N LYS A 41 -0.98 22.64 -10.04
CA LYS A 41 0.13 22.45 -10.98
C LYS A 41 -0.41 22.76 -12.36
N ARG A 42 0.05 23.87 -12.97
CA ARG A 42 -0.51 24.46 -14.19
C ARG A 42 -0.84 23.36 -15.19
N ALA A 43 -2.12 23.08 -15.36
CA ALA A 43 -2.59 22.11 -16.34
C ALA A 43 -2.03 22.54 -17.71
N ARG A 44 -1.57 21.57 -18.51
CA ARG A 44 -1.17 21.86 -19.89
C ARG A 44 -2.41 22.33 -20.65
N HIS A 45 -2.60 23.64 -20.76
CA HIS A 45 -3.36 24.23 -21.85
C HIS A 45 -2.57 24.00 -23.13
N LEU A 46 -2.69 22.79 -23.69
CA LEU A 46 -2.51 22.61 -25.11
C LEU A 46 -3.68 23.35 -25.75
N MET A 47 -3.44 24.58 -26.20
CA MET A 47 -4.34 25.21 -27.15
C MET A 47 -4.40 24.30 -28.39
N PRO A 48 -5.60 24.05 -28.97
CA PRO A 48 -5.68 23.33 -30.22
C PRO A 48 -4.84 24.07 -31.27
N MET A 49 -4.02 23.35 -32.05
CA MET A 49 -3.32 23.95 -33.19
C MET A 49 -4.37 24.56 -34.12
N THR A 50 -4.11 25.73 -34.70
CA THR A 50 -5.07 26.45 -35.55
C THR A 50 -5.22 25.79 -36.91
N GLN A 51 -5.82 24.60 -36.92
CA GLN A 51 -6.33 23.96 -38.10
C GLN A 51 -7.71 24.54 -38.40
N LEU A 52 -7.73 25.71 -39.03
CA LEU A 52 -8.93 26.20 -39.71
C LEU A 52 -9.37 25.14 -40.74
N ASP A 53 -10.63 24.74 -40.73
CA ASP A 53 -11.16 23.80 -41.72
C ASP A 53 -11.45 24.52 -43.02
N THR A 54 -11.24 23.82 -44.14
CA THR A 54 -11.55 24.34 -45.49
C THR A 54 -13.04 24.42 -45.77
N GLN A 55 -13.90 23.90 -44.87
CA GLN A 55 -15.37 23.96 -44.99
C GLN A 55 -16.00 25.12 -44.21
N SER A 56 -15.27 25.77 -43.30
CA SER A 56 -15.77 26.92 -42.53
C SER A 56 -15.65 28.27 -43.24
N THR A 57 -15.22 28.30 -44.51
CA THR A 57 -15.17 29.54 -45.33
C THR A 57 -16.54 30.08 -45.74
N ASN A 58 -17.64 29.35 -45.45
CA ASN A 58 -18.98 29.68 -45.95
C ASN A 58 -19.87 30.48 -44.98
N ASN A 59 -19.43 30.88 -43.77
CA ASN A 59 -20.37 31.50 -42.81
C ASN A 59 -19.88 32.59 -41.83
N ASP A 60 -18.59 32.95 -41.76
CA ASP A 60 -18.15 34.02 -40.85
C ASP A 60 -17.31 35.11 -41.56
N ASP A 61 -17.86 36.33 -41.52
CA ASP A 61 -17.42 37.62 -42.11
C ASP A 61 -17.29 37.74 -43.65
N PRO A 62 -18.37 38.16 -44.35
CA PRO A 62 -18.34 38.47 -45.79
C PRO A 62 -17.61 39.78 -46.19
N GLN A 63 -17.02 40.55 -45.27
CA GLN A 63 -16.59 41.94 -45.57
C GLN A 63 -15.12 42.15 -45.98
N ASN A 64 -14.26 41.12 -46.04
CA ASN A 64 -12.86 41.34 -46.44
C ASN A 64 -12.27 40.29 -47.40
N PRO A 65 -12.25 40.57 -48.73
CA PRO A 65 -11.64 39.71 -49.76
C PRO A 65 -10.12 39.50 -49.65
N ASN A 66 -9.46 40.07 -48.63
CA ASN A 66 -8.01 40.09 -48.45
C ASN A 66 -7.56 39.44 -47.12
N TRP A 67 -8.40 38.58 -46.51
CA TRP A 67 -8.08 37.92 -45.25
C TRP A 67 -6.89 36.95 -45.38
N LEU A 68 -5.86 37.17 -44.56
CA LEU A 68 -4.65 36.34 -44.53
C LEU A 68 -4.48 35.76 -43.12
N PRO A 69 -4.33 34.43 -42.95
CA PRO A 69 -4.16 33.84 -41.62
C PRO A 69 -2.86 34.32 -40.92
N PRO A 70 -2.79 34.30 -39.59
CA PRO A 70 -1.54 34.53 -38.86
C PRO A 70 -0.55 33.36 -39.01
N GLY A 71 0.66 33.51 -38.46
CA GLY A 71 1.70 32.48 -38.40
C GLY A 71 2.70 32.45 -39.56
N ASN A 72 2.54 33.27 -40.60
CA ASN A 72 3.55 33.40 -41.66
C ASN A 72 4.76 34.23 -41.18
N VAL A 73 5.95 33.93 -41.69
CA VAL A 73 7.17 34.72 -41.44
C VAL A 73 7.06 36.03 -42.22
N LYS A 74 6.95 37.18 -41.54
CA LYS A 74 6.99 38.50 -42.17
C LYS A 74 8.41 38.89 -42.56
N ARG A 75 9.38 38.63 -41.67
CA ARG A 75 10.75 39.14 -41.83
C ARG A 75 11.80 38.24 -41.19
N VAL A 76 12.97 38.19 -41.83
CA VAL A 76 14.19 37.53 -41.34
C VAL A 76 15.30 38.59 -41.22
N LYS A 77 15.96 38.69 -40.06
CA LYS A 77 17.21 39.44 -39.89
C LYS A 77 18.32 38.54 -39.38
N LEU A 78 19.50 38.62 -40.00
CA LEU A 78 20.68 37.81 -39.69
C LEU A 78 21.86 38.72 -39.40
N ARG A 79 22.58 38.45 -38.31
CA ARG A 79 23.83 39.14 -37.98
C ARG A 79 24.92 38.13 -37.68
N ASN A 80 26.03 38.20 -38.40
CA ASN A 80 27.18 37.29 -38.33
C ASN A 80 26.81 35.81 -38.46
N PHE A 81 25.87 35.49 -39.36
CA PHE A 81 25.34 34.13 -39.56
C PHE A 81 25.81 33.55 -40.89
N MET A 82 26.58 32.47 -40.84
CA MET A 82 27.24 31.84 -42.00
C MET A 82 28.00 32.88 -42.85
N CYS A 83 27.55 33.18 -44.07
CA CYS A 83 28.15 34.19 -44.96
C CYS A 83 27.61 35.62 -44.75
N HIS A 84 26.53 35.81 -44.00
CA HIS A 84 25.86 37.10 -43.83
C HIS A 84 26.40 37.88 -42.62
N GLU A 85 26.96 39.06 -42.87
CA GLU A 85 27.37 39.99 -41.80
C GLU A 85 26.17 40.68 -41.16
N ASN A 86 25.35 41.31 -42.00
CA ASN A 86 24.10 41.95 -41.65
C ASN A 86 23.16 41.82 -42.86
N PHE A 87 22.07 41.07 -42.70
CA PHE A 87 21.13 40.75 -43.78
C PHE A 87 19.69 40.88 -43.26
N GLU A 88 18.83 41.52 -44.03
CA GLU A 88 17.39 41.69 -43.72
C GLU A 88 16.57 41.38 -44.97
N LEU A 89 15.50 40.59 -44.80
CA LEU A 89 14.61 40.17 -45.87
C LEU A 89 13.15 40.16 -45.40
N ASP A 90 12.31 40.95 -46.05
CA ASP A 90 10.86 40.97 -45.85
C ASP A 90 10.17 40.00 -46.82
N LEU A 91 9.48 39.00 -46.29
CA LEU A 91 8.77 38.00 -47.06
C LEU A 91 7.29 38.39 -47.26
N GLY A 92 6.71 38.00 -48.39
CA GLY A 92 5.26 38.05 -48.63
C GLY A 92 4.52 36.91 -47.91
N PRO A 93 3.20 37.02 -47.68
CA PRO A 93 2.44 36.05 -46.90
C PRO A 93 2.13 34.73 -47.63
N ARG A 94 2.25 34.70 -48.96
CA ARG A 94 1.97 33.54 -49.84
C ARG A 94 3.27 32.98 -50.45
N LEU A 95 3.44 33.05 -51.77
CA LEU A 95 4.57 32.45 -52.50
C LEU A 95 5.75 33.42 -52.57
N ASN A 96 6.93 32.96 -52.15
CA ASN A 96 8.18 33.71 -52.17
C ASN A 96 9.25 32.95 -52.96
N PHE A 97 9.86 33.60 -53.94
CA PHE A 97 11.05 33.08 -54.61
C PHE A 97 12.30 33.84 -54.16
N ILE A 98 13.34 33.13 -53.74
CA ILE A 98 14.65 33.70 -53.41
C ILE A 98 15.64 33.24 -54.48
N VAL A 99 16.02 34.16 -55.38
CA VAL A 99 16.83 33.90 -56.57
C VAL A 99 18.23 34.52 -56.44
N GLY A 100 19.24 33.92 -57.07
CA GLY A 100 20.60 34.48 -57.11
C GLY A 100 21.69 33.43 -57.40
N LYS A 101 22.91 33.89 -57.72
CA LYS A 101 24.02 32.99 -58.10
C LYS A 101 24.43 32.04 -56.97
N ASN A 102 25.12 30.96 -57.32
CA ASN A 102 25.67 30.04 -56.33
C ASN A 102 26.74 30.75 -55.49
N GLY A 103 26.67 30.57 -54.16
CA GLY A 103 27.52 31.28 -53.20
C GLY A 103 26.91 32.54 -52.57
N SER A 104 25.80 33.10 -53.08
CA SER A 104 25.17 34.32 -52.50
C SER A 104 24.46 34.13 -51.15
N GLY A 105 24.66 33.00 -50.46
CA GLY A 105 24.09 32.76 -49.14
C GLY A 105 22.58 32.49 -49.09
N LYS A 106 21.95 32.09 -50.21
CA LYS A 106 20.50 31.82 -50.29
C LYS A 106 20.04 30.78 -49.26
N SER A 107 20.64 29.59 -49.27
CA SER A 107 20.30 28.48 -48.37
C SER A 107 20.56 28.78 -46.89
N ALA A 108 21.39 29.79 -46.58
CA ALA A 108 21.57 30.28 -45.21
C ALA A 108 20.30 30.95 -44.67
N VAL A 109 19.45 31.52 -45.52
CA VAL A 109 18.13 32.06 -45.12
C VAL A 109 17.22 30.94 -44.63
N LEU A 110 17.13 29.82 -45.36
CA LEU A 110 16.38 28.64 -44.91
C LEU A 110 16.96 28.08 -43.60
N THR A 111 18.28 27.89 -43.56
CA THR A 111 18.97 27.40 -42.36
C THR A 111 18.69 28.31 -41.15
N ALA A 112 18.67 29.62 -41.34
CA ALA A 112 18.34 30.57 -40.29
C ALA A 112 16.87 30.52 -39.84
N ILE A 113 15.90 30.33 -40.74
CA ILE A 113 14.49 30.14 -40.35
C ILE A 113 14.35 28.85 -39.51
N THR A 114 14.85 27.72 -40.02
CA THR A 114 14.80 26.42 -39.35
C THR A 114 15.48 26.45 -37.97
N ILE A 115 16.65 27.10 -37.86
CA ILE A 115 17.35 27.27 -36.60
C ILE A 115 16.66 28.30 -35.70
N GLY A 116 16.18 29.44 -36.21
CA GLY A 116 15.46 30.44 -35.42
C GLY A 116 14.20 29.89 -34.75
N LEU A 117 13.45 29.02 -35.45
CA LEU A 117 12.26 28.36 -34.93
C LEU A 117 12.53 27.14 -34.02
N GLY A 118 13.81 26.78 -33.79
CA GLY A 118 14.19 25.90 -32.68
C GLY A 118 14.79 24.53 -33.02
N ALA A 119 15.08 24.23 -34.29
CA ALA A 119 15.78 23.00 -34.69
C ALA A 119 17.22 22.92 -34.13
N LYS A 120 17.86 21.75 -34.26
CA LYS A 120 19.30 21.56 -34.00
C LYS A 120 20.10 21.81 -35.28
N ALA A 121 21.40 22.08 -35.13
CA ALA A 121 22.31 22.23 -36.27
C ALA A 121 22.34 20.98 -37.15
N THR A 122 22.42 19.80 -36.51
CA THR A 122 22.40 18.47 -37.16
C THR A 122 21.21 18.26 -38.09
N ASP A 123 20.06 18.86 -37.79
CA ASP A 123 18.83 18.65 -38.55
C ASP A 123 18.84 19.43 -39.90
N THR A 124 19.82 20.33 -40.08
CA THR A 124 19.96 21.18 -41.28
C THR A 124 20.97 20.67 -42.30
N ASN A 125 21.77 19.63 -41.96
CA ASN A 125 22.94 19.16 -42.72
C ASN A 125 24.04 20.21 -43.01
N ARG A 126 23.93 21.45 -42.50
CA ARG A 126 24.89 22.54 -42.74
C ARG A 126 25.89 22.78 -41.60
N GLY A 127 25.81 22.02 -40.50
CA GLY A 127 26.74 22.09 -39.36
C GLY A 127 26.51 20.98 -38.34
N SER A 128 27.58 20.56 -37.66
CA SER A 128 27.52 19.57 -36.57
C SER A 128 27.04 20.20 -35.26
N SER A 129 27.41 21.46 -35.04
CA SER A 129 27.06 22.27 -33.88
C SER A 129 26.49 23.62 -34.31
N LEU A 130 25.80 24.31 -33.39
CA LEU A 130 25.31 25.68 -33.66
C LEU A 130 26.45 26.68 -33.84
N LYS A 131 27.64 26.41 -33.28
CA LYS A 131 28.81 27.30 -33.37
C LYS A 131 29.34 27.37 -34.80
N ASP A 132 29.19 26.28 -35.55
CA ASP A 132 29.59 26.12 -36.96
C ASP A 132 28.79 27.07 -37.89
N LEU A 133 27.65 27.61 -37.41
CA LEU A 133 26.80 28.55 -38.14
C LEU A 133 27.15 30.02 -37.87
N ILE A 134 28.11 30.31 -36.98
CA ILE A 134 28.62 31.66 -36.76
C ILE A 134 29.60 32.00 -37.90
N ARG A 135 29.48 33.20 -38.50
CA ARG A 135 30.40 33.69 -39.52
C ARG A 135 31.85 33.63 -39.05
N GLU A 136 32.76 33.22 -39.93
CA GLU A 136 34.19 33.15 -39.60
C GLU A 136 34.71 34.50 -39.08
N GLY A 137 35.70 34.44 -38.17
CA GLY A 137 36.19 35.60 -37.42
C GLY A 137 35.25 36.14 -36.32
N CYS A 138 33.97 35.77 -36.29
CA CYS A 138 33.01 36.30 -35.31
C CYS A 138 32.90 35.45 -34.03
N ARG A 139 32.63 36.10 -32.89
CA ARG A 139 32.39 35.43 -31.58
C ARG A 139 30.93 35.07 -31.30
N SER A 140 29.99 35.69 -32.00
CA SER A 140 28.56 35.44 -31.84
C SER A 140 27.77 35.79 -33.09
N SER A 141 26.61 35.15 -33.24
CA SER A 141 25.63 35.33 -34.30
C SER A 141 24.25 35.59 -33.69
N LYS A 142 23.41 36.38 -34.37
CA LYS A 142 22.00 36.56 -34.01
C LYS A 142 21.09 36.31 -35.21
N ILE A 143 20.04 35.53 -34.98
CA ILE A 143 18.92 35.33 -35.91
C ILE A 143 17.71 36.02 -35.28
N VAL A 144 16.95 36.77 -36.07
CA VAL A 144 15.66 37.36 -35.68
C VAL A 144 14.62 36.98 -36.73
N LEU A 145 13.52 36.36 -36.29
CA LEU A 145 12.36 36.04 -37.12
C LEU A 145 11.16 36.82 -36.59
N VAL A 146 10.41 37.47 -37.47
CA VAL A 146 9.14 38.13 -37.12
C VAL A 146 8.00 37.32 -37.73
N LEU A 147 7.12 36.79 -36.89
CA LEU A 147 5.90 36.09 -37.30
C LEU A 147 4.71 37.05 -37.27
N ASN A 148 3.84 36.94 -38.26
CA ASN A 148 2.53 37.59 -38.25
C ASN A 148 1.66 37.00 -37.12
N ASN A 149 1.07 37.84 -36.28
CA ASN A 149 0.12 37.42 -35.25
C ASN A 149 -1.24 38.13 -35.37
N ALA A 150 -1.45 38.93 -36.41
CA ALA A 150 -2.67 39.73 -36.61
C ALA A 150 -3.85 38.89 -37.13
N GLY A 151 -5.07 39.33 -36.83
CA GLY A 151 -6.31 38.74 -37.35
C GLY A 151 -6.83 37.54 -36.56
N TYR A 152 -7.96 36.97 -37.01
CA TYR A 152 -8.57 35.81 -36.37
C TYR A 152 -7.63 34.60 -36.37
N GLY A 153 -7.51 33.92 -35.22
CA GLY A 153 -6.58 32.79 -35.03
C GLY A 153 -5.15 33.17 -34.60
N GLY A 154 -4.91 34.40 -34.12
CA GLY A 154 -3.61 34.80 -33.59
C GLY A 154 -3.29 34.19 -32.22
N TYR A 155 -2.04 33.79 -32.00
CA TYR A 155 -1.55 33.24 -30.74
C TYR A 155 -1.48 34.32 -29.66
N GLN A 156 -2.33 34.22 -28.63
CA GLN A 156 -2.28 35.05 -27.43
C GLN A 156 -2.07 36.55 -27.73
N GLN A 157 -2.90 37.12 -28.62
CA GLN A 157 -2.77 38.52 -29.06
C GLN A 157 -2.76 39.53 -27.91
N GLN A 158 -3.44 39.26 -26.79
CA GLN A 158 -3.38 40.09 -25.57
C GLN A 158 -1.97 40.16 -24.94
N THR A 159 -1.11 39.17 -25.20
CA THR A 159 0.25 39.06 -24.66
C THR A 159 1.30 39.54 -25.64
N TYR A 160 1.15 39.21 -26.93
CA TYR A 160 2.17 39.46 -27.95
C TYR A 160 1.82 40.56 -28.96
N GLY A 161 0.56 41.00 -29.04
CA GLY A 161 0.10 41.94 -30.05
C GLY A 161 0.01 41.33 -31.45
N SER A 162 0.16 42.16 -32.48
CA SER A 162 0.01 41.84 -33.90
C SER A 162 1.23 41.16 -34.55
N GLU A 163 2.38 41.12 -33.87
CA GLU A 163 3.61 40.47 -34.32
C GLU A 163 4.32 39.73 -33.19
N ILE A 164 4.90 38.57 -33.47
CA ILE A 164 5.74 37.82 -32.51
C ILE A 164 7.17 37.83 -33.04
N THR A 165 8.10 38.42 -32.28
CA THR A 165 9.52 38.44 -32.64
C THR A 165 10.29 37.36 -31.89
N ILE A 166 10.95 36.46 -32.62
CA ILE A 166 11.76 35.37 -32.09
C ILE A 166 13.23 35.67 -32.37
N GLU A 167 14.01 35.94 -31.33
CA GLU A 167 15.46 36.06 -31.41
C GLU A 167 16.15 34.77 -30.94
N ARG A 168 17.10 34.26 -31.73
CA ARG A 168 18.05 33.22 -31.31
C ARG A 168 19.47 33.78 -31.36
N THR A 169 20.12 33.83 -30.20
CA THR A 169 21.52 34.28 -30.09
C THR A 169 22.44 33.07 -29.90
N ILE A 170 23.44 32.96 -30.76
CA ILE A 170 24.42 31.87 -30.75
C ILE A 170 25.78 32.47 -30.39
N LYS A 171 26.50 31.87 -29.44
CA LYS A 171 27.83 32.30 -29.01
C LYS A 171 28.84 31.18 -29.21
N LYS A 172 30.09 31.52 -29.53
CA LYS A 172 31.19 30.55 -29.59
C LYS A 172 31.50 30.01 -28.18
N ASP A 173 31.41 30.89 -27.19
CA ASP A 173 31.64 30.63 -25.78
C ASP A 173 30.32 30.80 -25.01
N GLY A 174 29.72 29.68 -24.59
CA GLY A 174 28.44 29.62 -23.86
C GLY A 174 27.26 29.00 -24.63
N PRO A 175 26.13 28.77 -23.95
CA PRO A 175 24.93 28.19 -24.56
C PRO A 175 24.21 29.19 -25.48
N ALA A 176 23.55 28.67 -26.53
CA ALA A 176 22.66 29.48 -27.36
C ALA A 176 21.36 29.80 -26.61
N THR A 177 20.91 31.06 -26.70
CA THR A 177 19.71 31.55 -26.01
C THR A 177 18.59 31.90 -26.98
N PHE A 178 17.35 31.83 -26.48
CA PHE A 178 16.16 32.33 -27.15
C PHE A 178 15.61 33.54 -26.39
N SER A 179 14.94 34.45 -27.10
CA SER A 179 14.13 35.53 -26.55
C SER A 179 12.91 35.71 -27.47
N VAL A 180 11.71 35.54 -26.93
CA VAL A 180 10.44 35.74 -27.63
C VAL A 180 9.82 37.02 -27.11
N LYS A 181 9.48 37.91 -28.04
CA LYS A 181 9.07 39.29 -27.80
C LYS A 181 7.72 39.61 -28.41
N ASP A 182 7.04 40.57 -27.80
CA ASP A 182 5.81 41.18 -28.33
C ASP A 182 6.11 42.19 -29.45
N GLU A 183 5.06 42.77 -30.03
CA GLU A 183 5.13 43.80 -31.08
C GLU A 183 5.88 45.07 -30.65
N SER A 184 6.00 45.36 -29.35
CA SER A 184 6.78 46.49 -28.82
C SER A 184 8.28 46.18 -28.68
N GLY A 185 8.68 44.91 -28.88
CA GLY A 185 10.05 44.43 -28.72
C GLY A 185 10.41 44.03 -27.28
N LYS A 186 9.44 44.00 -26.36
CA LYS A 186 9.63 43.59 -24.95
C LYS A 186 9.68 42.07 -24.85
N GLU A 187 10.64 41.53 -24.09
CA GLU A 187 10.76 40.08 -23.86
C GLU A 187 9.63 39.55 -22.98
N ILE A 188 8.93 38.53 -23.49
CA ILE A 188 7.87 37.80 -22.81
C ILE A 188 8.38 36.45 -22.28
N SER A 189 9.27 35.76 -23.02
CA SER A 189 9.91 34.52 -22.54
C SER A 189 11.21 34.20 -23.27
N SER A 190 12.18 33.67 -22.54
CA SER A 190 13.43 33.09 -23.06
C SER A 190 13.44 31.55 -23.11
N LYS A 191 12.30 30.90 -22.83
CA LYS A 191 12.22 29.42 -22.73
C LYS A 191 11.91 28.77 -24.08
N LYS A 192 12.73 27.80 -24.49
CA LYS A 192 12.48 26.98 -25.70
C LYS A 192 11.08 26.33 -25.73
N ARG A 193 10.51 25.97 -24.57
CA ARG A 193 9.15 25.39 -24.50
C ARG A 193 8.08 26.37 -25.00
N ASP A 194 8.22 27.65 -24.71
CA ASP A 194 7.20 28.64 -25.02
C ASP A 194 7.29 29.02 -26.52
N LEU A 195 8.51 29.06 -27.07
CA LEU A 195 8.74 29.06 -28.53
C LEU A 195 8.09 27.82 -29.20
N GLN A 196 8.30 26.61 -28.66
CA GLN A 196 7.69 25.41 -29.21
C GLN A 196 6.16 25.49 -29.21
N ALA A 197 5.55 26.06 -28.17
CA ALA A 197 4.09 26.24 -28.11
C ALA A 197 3.56 27.18 -29.22
N ILE A 198 4.31 28.25 -29.57
CA ILE A 198 3.98 29.15 -30.68
C ILE A 198 4.11 28.42 -32.03
N VAL A 199 5.20 27.68 -32.20
CA VAL A 199 5.52 26.90 -33.41
C VAL A 199 4.48 25.78 -33.64
N ASP A 200 4.08 25.09 -32.57
CA ASP A 200 3.03 24.06 -32.59
C ASP A 200 1.66 24.70 -32.87
N TYR A 201 1.32 25.82 -32.22
CA TYR A 201 0.03 26.49 -32.41
C TYR A 201 -0.22 26.89 -33.87
N PHE A 202 0.77 27.53 -34.50
CA PHE A 202 0.73 27.87 -35.93
C PHE A 202 0.96 26.67 -36.87
N ALA A 203 1.12 25.45 -36.35
CA ALA A 203 1.41 24.25 -37.11
C ALA A 203 2.59 24.45 -38.08
N ILE A 204 3.77 24.82 -37.55
CA ILE A 204 5.02 24.93 -38.31
C ILE A 204 5.94 23.77 -37.89
N PRO A 205 5.88 22.58 -38.51
CA PRO A 205 6.65 21.42 -38.08
C PRO A 205 8.10 21.52 -38.59
N VAL A 206 8.92 22.34 -37.93
CA VAL A 206 10.32 22.63 -38.29
C VAL A 206 11.19 21.36 -38.43
N MET A 207 10.87 20.32 -37.68
CA MET A 207 11.56 19.03 -37.67
C MET A 207 11.13 18.08 -38.82
N ASN A 208 10.13 18.47 -39.61
CA ASN A 208 9.61 17.67 -40.71
C ASN A 208 10.40 17.97 -42.00
N PRO A 209 11.19 17.01 -42.52
CA PRO A 209 12.00 17.23 -43.71
C PRO A 209 11.17 17.44 -44.97
N MET A 210 9.85 17.15 -44.94
CA MET A 210 8.92 17.43 -46.03
C MET A 210 8.28 18.82 -45.94
N CYS A 211 8.47 19.58 -44.85
CA CYS A 211 8.08 21.00 -44.76
C CYS A 211 9.26 21.94 -45.01
N PHE A 212 10.44 21.61 -44.47
CA PHE A 212 11.67 22.38 -44.64
C PHE A 212 12.67 21.53 -45.43
N LEU A 213 12.47 21.44 -46.75
CA LEU A 213 13.32 20.64 -47.62
C LEU A 213 14.65 21.35 -47.84
N SER A 214 15.70 20.87 -47.18
CA SER A 214 17.08 21.14 -47.57
C SER A 214 17.40 20.47 -48.92
N GLN A 215 18.43 20.96 -49.60
CA GLN A 215 18.95 20.40 -50.85
C GLN A 215 19.13 18.86 -50.82
N ASP A 216 19.67 18.30 -49.73
CA ASP A 216 19.87 16.85 -49.57
C ASP A 216 18.57 16.10 -49.25
N ALA A 217 17.64 16.69 -48.49
CA ALA A 217 16.34 16.10 -48.21
C ALA A 217 15.47 16.06 -49.47
N ALA A 218 15.49 17.15 -50.26
CA ALA A 218 14.88 17.23 -51.58
C ALA A 218 15.49 16.19 -52.53
N ARG A 219 16.82 16.04 -52.55
CA ARG A 219 17.49 14.96 -53.29
C ARG A 219 16.98 13.59 -52.84
N SER A 220 17.05 13.27 -51.54
CA SER A 220 16.62 11.96 -51.00
C SER A 220 15.17 11.63 -51.36
N PHE A 221 14.28 12.61 -51.40
CA PHE A 221 12.88 12.41 -51.78
C PHE A 221 12.69 12.25 -53.30
N LEU A 222 13.26 13.17 -54.09
CA LEU A 222 13.13 13.15 -55.55
C LEU A 222 13.92 11.99 -56.18
N THR A 223 14.99 11.50 -55.56
CA THR A 223 15.72 10.30 -55.99
C THR A 223 15.25 9.03 -55.29
N ALA A 224 14.16 9.05 -54.51
CA ALA A 224 13.62 7.87 -53.83
C ALA A 224 13.21 6.79 -54.85
N SER A 225 14.04 5.75 -54.95
CA SER A 225 13.94 4.73 -55.98
C SER A 225 13.00 3.58 -55.61
N SER A 226 12.80 3.29 -54.32
CA SER A 226 11.92 2.20 -53.89
C SER A 226 10.52 2.70 -53.50
N PRO A 227 9.46 1.87 -53.72
CA PRO A 227 8.13 2.13 -53.18
C PRO A 227 8.07 2.24 -51.65
N ALA A 228 9.00 1.60 -50.92
CA ALA A 228 9.05 1.65 -49.47
C ALA A 228 9.57 3.00 -48.95
N ASP A 229 10.59 3.57 -49.60
CA ASP A 229 11.12 4.89 -49.25
C ASP A 229 10.07 5.98 -49.48
N ARG A 230 9.37 5.93 -50.63
CA ARG A 230 8.27 6.85 -50.95
C ARG A 230 7.17 6.81 -49.89
N TYR A 231 6.76 5.61 -49.45
CA TYR A 231 5.80 5.44 -48.36
C TYR A 231 6.31 6.03 -47.05
N LYS A 232 7.56 5.73 -46.65
CA LYS A 232 8.16 6.24 -45.42
C LYS A 232 8.26 7.77 -45.42
N HIS A 233 8.73 8.37 -46.50
CA HIS A 233 8.79 9.82 -46.63
C HIS A 233 7.40 10.47 -46.59
N PHE A 234 6.39 9.88 -47.24
CA PHE A 234 5.01 10.38 -47.18
C PHE A 234 4.42 10.28 -45.77
N MET A 235 4.54 9.13 -45.10
CA MET A 235 3.96 8.89 -43.77
C MET A 235 4.62 9.74 -42.67
N ARG A 236 5.94 9.99 -42.80
CA ARG A 236 6.66 10.93 -41.93
C ARG A 236 6.32 12.38 -42.28
N GLY A 237 6.22 12.71 -43.57
CA GLY A 237 5.87 14.04 -44.06
C GLY A 237 4.48 14.51 -43.63
N THR A 238 3.52 13.59 -43.61
CA THR A 238 2.14 13.84 -43.16
C THR A 238 1.95 13.68 -41.65
N LEU A 239 3.02 13.41 -40.88
CA LEU A 239 3.00 13.13 -39.43
C LEU A 239 2.12 11.93 -39.01
N LEU A 240 1.66 11.11 -39.96
CA LEU A 240 0.90 9.90 -39.69
C LEU A 240 1.75 8.84 -38.96
N GLU A 241 3.04 8.71 -39.31
CA GLU A 241 3.98 7.80 -38.62
C GLU A 241 4.20 8.22 -37.16
N ASP A 242 4.41 9.52 -36.89
CA ASP A 242 4.59 10.02 -35.53
C ASP A 242 3.32 9.88 -34.70
N THR A 243 2.15 10.08 -35.31
CA THR A 243 0.85 9.87 -34.65
C THR A 243 0.63 8.40 -34.29
N GLU A 244 0.95 7.47 -35.19
CA GLU A 244 0.92 6.03 -34.96
C GLU A 244 1.88 5.59 -33.86
N ASN A 245 3.13 6.04 -33.90
CA ASN A 245 4.15 5.75 -32.89
C ASN A 245 3.75 6.27 -31.49
N ASN A 246 3.16 7.47 -31.41
CA ASN A 246 2.69 8.03 -30.15
C ASN A 246 1.45 7.30 -29.59
N LEU A 247 0.55 6.81 -30.46
CA LEU A 247 -0.58 5.98 -30.03
C LEU A 247 -0.14 4.59 -29.58
N ASN A 248 0.83 3.96 -30.25
CA ASN A 248 1.39 2.68 -29.82
C ASN A 248 2.04 2.77 -28.43
N ARG A 249 2.83 3.82 -28.17
CA ARG A 249 3.37 4.10 -26.82
C ARG A 249 2.29 4.33 -25.78
N ALA A 250 1.17 4.97 -26.14
CA ALA A 250 0.03 5.15 -25.23
C ALA A 250 -0.66 3.81 -24.91
N VAL A 251 -0.79 2.91 -25.89
CA VAL A 251 -1.30 1.54 -25.70
C VAL A 251 -0.38 0.75 -24.75
N GLU A 252 0.93 0.74 -24.99
CA GLU A 252 1.92 0.07 -24.12
C GLU A 252 1.85 0.60 -22.68
N THR A 253 1.75 1.92 -22.52
CA THR A 253 1.60 2.57 -21.21
C THR A 253 0.30 2.15 -20.51
N ALA A 254 -0.81 2.08 -21.24
CA ALA A 254 -2.10 1.65 -20.69
C ALA A 254 -2.10 0.16 -20.28
N ILE A 255 -1.48 -0.71 -21.07
CA ILE A 255 -1.29 -2.14 -20.73
C ILE A 255 -0.45 -2.28 -19.45
N SER A 256 0.66 -1.54 -19.35
CA SER A 256 1.51 -1.53 -18.16
C SER A 256 0.73 -1.05 -16.91
N ALA A 257 -0.05 0.03 -17.04
CA ALA A 257 -0.91 0.53 -15.98
C ALA A 257 -1.97 -0.51 -15.54
N GLN A 258 -2.60 -1.21 -16.49
CA GLN A 258 -3.56 -2.28 -16.20
C GLN A 258 -2.93 -3.46 -15.46
N ASN A 259 -1.70 -3.85 -15.82
CA ASN A 259 -0.96 -4.90 -15.12
C ASN A 259 -0.60 -4.50 -13.69
N ASN A 260 -0.22 -3.23 -13.46
CA ASN A 260 0.01 -2.70 -12.12
C ASN A 260 -1.29 -2.65 -11.30
N LEU A 261 -2.43 -2.27 -11.89
CA LEU A 261 -3.74 -2.34 -11.23
C LEU A 261 -4.07 -3.78 -10.79
N ASN A 262 -3.83 -4.77 -11.65
CA ASN A 262 -4.02 -6.19 -11.32
C ASN A 262 -3.11 -6.68 -10.17
N PHE A 263 -1.93 -6.08 -10.00
CA PHE A 263 -1.06 -6.31 -8.83
C PHE A 263 -1.64 -5.66 -7.57
N HIS A 264 -2.05 -4.39 -7.63
CA HIS A 264 -2.67 -3.69 -6.50
C HIS A 264 -3.97 -4.36 -6.02
N ALA A 265 -4.74 -4.98 -6.90
CA ALA A 265 -5.91 -5.80 -6.55
C ALA A 265 -5.57 -6.97 -5.60
N LYS A 266 -4.35 -7.52 -5.67
CA LYS A 266 -3.86 -8.55 -4.73
C LYS A 266 -3.51 -7.93 -3.38
N ASN A 267 -2.86 -6.76 -3.37
CA ASN A 267 -2.48 -6.07 -2.14
C ASN A 267 -3.71 -5.61 -1.34
N ILE A 268 -4.78 -5.17 -2.02
CA ILE A 268 -6.06 -4.81 -1.36
C ILE A 268 -6.70 -6.03 -0.69
N LYS A 269 -6.56 -7.24 -1.26
CA LYS A 269 -7.02 -8.48 -0.60
C LYS A 269 -6.20 -8.82 0.64
N ALA A 270 -4.91 -8.46 0.69
CA ALA A 270 -4.08 -8.61 1.89
C ALA A 270 -4.47 -7.59 2.97
N LEU A 271 -4.52 -6.30 2.64
CA LEU A 271 -4.96 -5.22 3.54
C LEU A 271 -6.38 -5.46 4.09
N ARG A 272 -7.27 -6.05 3.29
CA ARG A 272 -8.61 -6.45 3.75
C ARG A 272 -8.56 -7.52 4.85
N ARG A 273 -7.65 -8.50 4.74
CA ARG A 273 -7.47 -9.52 5.78
C ARG A 273 -6.93 -8.90 7.06
N GLU A 274 -5.87 -8.09 6.97
CA GLU A 274 -5.33 -7.34 8.12
C GLU A 274 -6.40 -6.49 8.83
N TYR A 275 -7.28 -5.83 8.06
CA TYR A 275 -8.44 -5.11 8.62
C TYR A 275 -9.49 -6.04 9.24
N GLU A 276 -9.83 -7.17 8.60
CA GLU A 276 -10.80 -8.13 9.14
C GLU A 276 -10.27 -8.85 10.41
N ASP A 277 -8.97 -9.12 10.49
CA ASP A 277 -8.32 -9.78 11.62
C ASP A 277 -8.15 -8.83 12.81
N SER A 278 -7.67 -7.60 12.59
CA SER A 278 -7.63 -6.56 13.64
C SER A 278 -9.02 -6.19 14.18
N LYS A 279 -10.06 -6.24 13.33
CA LYS A 279 -11.46 -6.09 13.75
C LYS A 279 -11.96 -7.24 14.62
N ARG A 280 -11.40 -8.46 14.50
CA ARG A 280 -11.70 -9.58 15.41
C ARG A 280 -11.00 -9.39 16.74
N LEU A 281 -9.70 -9.07 16.73
CA LEU A 281 -8.91 -8.78 17.93
C LEU A 281 -9.57 -7.68 18.79
N LEU A 282 -10.01 -6.57 18.16
CA LEU A 282 -10.72 -5.50 18.85
C LEU A 282 -12.04 -5.97 19.49
N LYS A 283 -12.79 -6.85 18.82
CA LYS A 283 -14.02 -7.43 19.37
C LYS A 283 -13.75 -8.34 20.57
N GLU A 284 -12.71 -9.17 20.50
CA GLU A 284 -12.31 -10.08 21.57
C GLU A 284 -11.89 -9.32 22.83
N ILE A 285 -11.14 -8.22 22.70
CA ILE A 285 -10.79 -7.36 23.85
C ILE A 285 -11.96 -6.49 24.34
N SER A 286 -12.85 -6.02 23.45
CA SER A 286 -13.99 -5.17 23.85
C SER A 286 -14.93 -5.81 24.89
N ALA A 287 -14.92 -7.15 25.01
CA ALA A 287 -15.64 -7.90 26.03
C ALA A 287 -15.11 -7.67 27.47
N ASN A 288 -13.89 -7.15 27.65
CA ASN A 288 -13.26 -6.93 28.95
C ASN A 288 -13.43 -5.49 29.49
N HIS A 289 -14.18 -4.62 28.80
CA HIS A 289 -14.35 -3.21 29.15
C HIS A 289 -14.83 -2.99 30.60
N ASP A 290 -15.65 -3.90 31.14
CA ASP A 290 -16.15 -3.84 32.51
C ASP A 290 -15.06 -4.03 33.58
N LEU A 291 -14.01 -4.81 33.29
CA LEU A 291 -12.87 -5.01 34.22
C LEU A 291 -12.04 -3.74 34.38
N ASN A 292 -11.78 -3.02 33.28
CA ASN A 292 -11.08 -1.72 33.34
C ASN A 292 -11.90 -0.66 34.08
N ARG A 293 -13.24 -0.66 33.91
CA ARG A 293 -14.13 0.21 34.68
C ARG A 293 -14.11 -0.11 36.18
N ARG A 294 -14.11 -1.40 36.56
CA ARG A 294 -13.98 -1.84 37.96
C ARG A 294 -12.61 -1.47 38.54
N LYS A 295 -11.52 -1.67 37.80
CA LYS A 295 -10.16 -1.26 38.21
C LYS A 295 -10.08 0.23 38.53
N LYS A 296 -10.63 1.10 37.67
CA LYS A 296 -10.63 2.56 37.90
C LYS A 296 -11.46 2.95 39.14
N ALA A 297 -12.60 2.29 39.37
CA ALA A 297 -13.42 2.50 40.57
C ALA A 297 -12.71 2.07 41.87
N LEU A 298 -12.00 0.93 41.85
CA LEU A 298 -11.20 0.45 42.99
C LEU A 298 -9.98 1.35 43.26
N GLN A 299 -9.33 1.87 42.22
CA GLN A 299 -8.25 2.87 42.39
C GLN A 299 -8.77 4.15 43.07
N GLY A 300 -9.93 4.66 42.66
CA GLY A 300 -10.58 5.78 43.33
C GLY A 300 -10.95 5.46 44.78
N LYS A 301 -11.47 4.25 45.06
CA LYS A 301 -11.73 3.78 46.43
C LYS A 301 -10.48 3.81 47.31
N LEU A 302 -9.32 3.38 46.80
CA LEU A 302 -8.07 3.39 47.56
C LEU A 302 -7.65 4.82 47.94
N LEU A 303 -7.83 5.79 47.03
CA LEU A 303 -7.64 7.21 47.33
C LEU A 303 -8.64 7.72 48.39
N TRP A 304 -9.92 7.38 48.26
CA TRP A 304 -10.96 7.74 49.23
C TRP A 304 -10.78 7.11 50.63
N LEU A 305 -10.21 5.91 50.73
CA LEU A 305 -9.84 5.31 52.01
C LEU A 305 -8.68 6.07 52.66
N SER A 306 -7.68 6.50 51.89
CA SER A 306 -6.59 7.34 52.39
C SER A 306 -7.09 8.70 52.89
N VAL A 307 -8.06 9.31 52.20
CA VAL A 307 -8.76 10.52 52.70
C VAL A 307 -9.38 10.26 54.07
N VAL A 308 -10.11 9.16 54.25
CA VAL A 308 -10.76 8.82 55.54
C VAL A 308 -9.75 8.50 56.64
N GLU A 309 -8.63 7.84 56.35
CA GLU A 309 -7.56 7.63 57.34
C GLU A 309 -6.90 8.96 57.77
N ASN A 310 -6.75 9.91 56.84
CA ASN A 310 -6.21 11.23 57.12
C ASN A 310 -7.21 12.12 57.88
N GLU A 311 -8.52 12.08 57.54
CA GLU A 311 -9.61 12.69 58.32
C GLU A 311 -9.58 12.19 59.78
N ASN A 312 -9.54 10.86 60.00
CA ASN A 312 -9.44 10.27 61.34
C ASN A 312 -8.12 10.58 62.08
N SER A 313 -7.05 10.88 61.34
CA SER A 313 -5.75 11.26 61.92
C SER A 313 -5.72 12.72 62.33
N TYR A 314 -6.38 13.60 61.57
CA TYR A 314 -6.59 15.01 61.92
C TYR A 314 -7.35 15.16 63.25
N ASP A 315 -8.43 14.41 63.46
CA ASP A 315 -9.20 14.44 64.71
C ASP A 315 -8.35 14.03 65.93
N LYS A 316 -7.46 13.04 65.77
CA LYS A 316 -6.50 12.62 66.82
C LYS A 316 -5.45 13.69 67.11
N LEU A 317 -4.97 14.40 66.10
CA LEU A 317 -4.03 15.52 66.27
C LEU A 317 -4.70 16.69 67.01
N GLN A 318 -5.98 16.94 66.75
CA GLN A 318 -6.77 17.95 67.47
C GLN A 318 -6.94 17.59 68.97
N HIS A 319 -7.21 16.32 69.29
CA HIS A 319 -7.25 15.86 70.69
C HIS A 319 -5.87 15.96 71.38
N ASN A 320 -4.79 15.56 70.69
CA ASN A 320 -3.44 15.63 71.26
C ASN A 320 -2.99 17.06 71.61
N CYS A 321 -3.46 18.08 70.89
CA CYS A 321 -3.20 19.47 71.24
C CYS A 321 -3.70 19.84 72.65
N SER A 322 -4.87 19.37 73.06
CA SER A 322 -5.45 19.75 74.36
C SER A 322 -4.68 19.13 75.54
N GLU A 323 -4.19 17.89 75.39
CA GLU A 323 -3.38 17.24 76.42
C GLU A 323 -2.00 17.85 76.60
N LEU A 324 -1.38 18.34 75.51
CA LEU A 324 -0.05 18.93 75.56
C LEU A 324 -0.04 20.24 76.37
N GLN A 325 -1.11 21.05 76.29
CA GLN A 325 -1.23 22.28 77.08
C GLN A 325 -1.22 22.04 78.60
N ASN A 326 -1.85 20.96 79.08
CA ASN A 326 -1.85 20.65 80.51
C ASN A 326 -0.48 20.16 81.01
N LYS A 327 0.30 19.47 80.17
CA LYS A 327 1.61 18.89 80.53
C LYS A 327 2.74 19.93 80.58
N ILE A 328 2.57 21.07 79.93
CA ILE A 328 3.50 22.23 79.96
C ILE A 328 3.59 22.81 81.38
N GLN A 329 2.43 23.07 82.00
CA GLN A 329 2.33 23.81 83.26
C GLN A 329 3.00 23.13 84.46
N GLU A 330 3.09 21.79 84.46
CA GLU A 330 3.73 21.03 85.54
C GLU A 330 5.28 21.05 85.49
N ILE A 331 5.87 21.34 84.33
CA ILE A 331 7.31 21.19 84.11
C ILE A 331 8.09 22.48 84.43
N GLU A 332 7.48 23.66 84.25
CA GLU A 332 8.08 24.96 84.59
C GLU A 332 8.58 24.99 86.04
N ASN A 333 7.78 24.44 86.95
CA ASN A 333 8.08 24.36 88.38
C ASN A 333 9.27 23.45 88.74
N LYS A 334 9.73 22.58 87.83
CA LYS A 334 10.86 21.65 88.04
C LYS A 334 12.19 22.22 87.53
N VAL A 335 12.16 23.04 86.48
CA VAL A 335 13.35 23.67 85.88
C VAL A 335 14.12 24.51 86.90
N GLY A 336 13.41 25.36 87.65
CA GLY A 336 14.04 26.40 88.49
C GLY A 336 15.01 25.87 89.56
N ARG A 337 14.84 24.64 90.06
CA ARG A 337 15.68 24.10 91.15
C ARG A 337 17.01 23.50 90.70
N LYS A 338 17.21 23.26 89.41
CA LYS A 338 18.44 22.63 88.89
C LYS A 338 19.43 23.63 88.29
N GLN A 339 18.99 24.87 88.03
CA GLN A 339 19.84 25.93 87.47
C GLN A 339 21.05 26.24 88.38
N ASP A 340 20.83 26.36 89.68
CA ASP A 340 21.83 26.78 90.69
C ASP A 340 23.03 25.82 90.84
N SER A 341 22.90 24.57 90.35
CA SER A 341 23.98 23.56 90.41
C SER A 341 24.89 23.58 89.17
N ILE A 342 24.44 24.16 88.06
CA ILE A 342 25.18 24.22 86.79
C ILE A 342 26.31 25.26 86.87
N GLU A 343 26.02 26.41 87.49
CA GLU A 343 26.87 27.60 87.48
C GLU A 343 28.26 27.36 88.10
N ARG A 344 28.40 26.38 89.01
CA ARG A 344 29.69 26.03 89.64
C ARG A 344 30.59 25.15 88.79
N LEU A 345 30.06 24.38 87.84
CA LEU A 345 30.85 23.48 86.99
C LEU A 345 31.37 24.15 85.72
N ILE A 346 30.68 25.20 85.23
CA ILE A 346 31.05 25.91 83.99
C ILE A 346 32.47 26.50 84.09
N THR A 347 32.84 27.02 85.27
CA THR A 347 34.15 27.63 85.54
C THR A 347 35.33 26.67 85.35
N ASP A 348 35.14 25.37 85.58
CA ASP A 348 36.18 24.35 85.39
C ASP A 348 36.26 23.83 83.94
N GLN A 349 35.16 23.92 83.18
CA GLN A 349 35.11 23.45 81.79
C GLN A 349 35.82 24.43 80.82
N THR A 350 35.67 25.74 81.05
CA THR A 350 36.24 26.79 80.17
C THR A 350 37.76 26.76 80.06
N ALA A 351 38.46 26.19 81.05
CA ALA A 351 39.92 26.00 81.00
C ALA A 351 40.36 24.91 79.99
N VAL A 352 39.55 23.87 79.78
CA VAL A 352 39.87 22.75 78.89
C VAL A 352 39.43 23.03 77.44
N GLU A 353 38.37 23.82 77.26
CA GLU A 353 37.88 24.24 75.95
C GLU A 353 38.92 25.06 75.16
N GLN A 354 39.73 25.88 75.84
CA GLN A 354 40.83 26.65 75.22
C GLN A 354 41.96 25.76 74.65
N GLU A 355 42.12 24.52 75.13
CA GLU A 355 43.06 23.55 74.56
C GLU A 355 42.46 22.83 73.35
N LEU A 356 41.16 22.51 73.40
CA LEU A 356 40.43 21.92 72.26
C LEU A 356 40.42 22.85 71.04
N GLU A 357 40.16 24.15 71.22
CA GLU A 357 40.06 25.13 70.13
C GLU A 357 41.34 25.18 69.28
N ARG A 358 42.52 25.08 69.92
CA ARG A 358 43.83 25.02 69.24
C ARG A 358 44.01 23.75 68.41
N ALA A 359 43.58 22.60 68.94
CA ALA A 359 43.60 21.33 68.21
C ALA A 359 42.59 21.32 67.03
N LEU A 360 41.43 21.98 67.19
CA LEU A 360 40.35 22.00 66.20
C LEU A 360 40.73 22.81 64.95
N ASN A 361 41.37 23.97 65.13
CA ASN A 361 41.96 24.75 64.03
C ASN A 361 42.99 23.91 63.25
N THR A 362 43.87 23.20 63.96
CA THR A 362 44.91 22.35 63.35
C THR A 362 44.32 21.23 62.49
N TRP A 363 43.24 20.58 62.94
CA TRP A 363 42.49 19.60 62.15
C TRP A 363 41.80 20.23 60.93
N GLN A 364 41.23 21.42 61.08
CA GLN A 364 40.46 22.09 60.02
C GLN A 364 41.34 22.48 58.83
N ASP A 365 42.58 22.91 59.10
CA ASP A 365 43.58 23.20 58.05
C ASP A 365 44.04 21.93 57.32
N GLN A 366 44.33 20.85 58.06
CA GLN A 366 44.67 19.54 57.45
C GLN A 366 43.50 18.98 56.61
N LYS A 367 42.26 19.16 57.08
CA LYS A 367 41.06 18.67 56.40
C LYS A 367 40.79 19.41 55.09
N ARG A 368 40.98 20.74 55.07
CA ARG A 368 40.93 21.54 53.84
C ARG A 368 41.96 21.07 52.81
N ALA A 369 43.22 20.89 53.22
CA ALA A 369 44.28 20.41 52.34
C ALA A 369 43.96 19.04 51.70
N TYR A 370 43.31 18.14 52.44
CA TYR A 370 42.83 16.85 51.90
C TYR A 370 41.69 17.01 50.88
N ASP A 371 40.68 17.83 51.18
CA ASP A 371 39.53 17.99 50.28
C ASP A 371 39.92 18.76 48.99
N ASP A 372 40.82 19.74 49.07
CA ASP A 372 41.40 20.42 47.90
C ASP A 372 42.19 19.45 47.00
N ALA A 373 43.05 18.60 47.59
CA ALA A 373 43.76 17.54 46.87
C ALA A 373 42.79 16.56 46.20
N ARG A 374 41.67 16.23 46.87
CA ARG A 374 40.61 15.35 46.34
C ARG A 374 39.87 15.97 45.16
N HIS A 375 39.56 17.27 45.21
CA HIS A 375 38.98 17.98 44.08
C HIS A 375 39.93 18.02 42.87
N GLY A 376 41.23 18.30 43.10
CA GLY A 376 42.25 18.27 42.05
C GLY A 376 42.36 16.92 41.34
N VAL A 377 42.39 15.80 42.09
CA VAL A 377 42.43 14.44 41.51
C VAL A 377 41.18 14.14 40.67
N ASN A 378 39.99 14.54 41.14
CA ASN A 378 38.73 14.30 40.42
C ASN A 378 38.64 15.09 39.11
N GLN A 379 39.11 16.35 39.10
CA GLN A 379 39.11 17.17 37.88
C GLN A 379 40.03 16.57 36.81
N VAL A 380 41.26 16.19 37.17
CA VAL A 380 42.21 15.52 36.27
C VAL A 380 41.65 14.22 35.71
N LYS A 381 40.89 13.46 36.51
CA LYS A 381 40.23 12.23 36.06
C LYS A 381 39.17 12.49 34.98
N LEU A 382 38.35 13.54 35.13
CA LEU A 382 37.32 13.91 34.15
C LEU A 382 37.94 14.39 32.82
N GLU A 383 39.03 15.16 32.90
CA GLU A 383 39.80 15.59 31.73
C GLU A 383 40.38 14.38 30.96
N PHE A 384 40.93 13.39 31.68
CA PHE A 384 41.46 12.15 31.11
C PHE A 384 40.38 11.31 30.40
N GLU A 385 39.22 11.10 31.03
CA GLU A 385 38.11 10.34 30.43
C GLU A 385 37.59 11.03 29.15
N THR A 386 37.50 12.36 29.15
CA THR A 386 37.09 13.15 27.98
C THR A 386 38.06 12.99 26.80
N GLN A 387 39.37 13.15 27.02
CA GLN A 387 40.35 13.02 25.93
C GLN A 387 40.47 11.58 25.42
N LYS A 388 40.28 10.58 26.29
CA LYS A 388 40.21 9.16 25.89
C LYS A 388 39.04 8.88 24.94
N GLN A 389 37.89 9.53 25.14
CA GLN A 389 36.75 9.41 24.21
C GLN A 389 37.07 10.05 22.85
N ASN A 390 37.58 11.29 22.83
CA ASN A 390 37.98 11.99 21.60
C ASN A 390 38.93 11.13 20.75
N ARG A 391 39.96 10.53 21.38
CA ARG A 391 40.88 9.59 20.73
C ARG A 391 40.18 8.43 20.03
N SER A 392 39.17 7.83 20.69
CA SER A 392 38.43 6.69 20.13
C SER A 392 37.51 7.09 18.97
N GLU A 393 37.03 8.33 18.92
CA GLU A 393 36.21 8.84 17.83
C GLU A 393 37.09 9.15 16.61
N THR A 394 38.22 9.83 16.80
CA THR A 394 39.21 10.08 15.74
C THR A 394 39.76 8.79 15.12
N ALA A 395 39.99 7.74 15.93
CA ALA A 395 40.44 6.45 15.43
C ALA A 395 39.44 5.76 14.48
N LYS A 396 38.12 5.97 14.65
CA LYS A 396 37.10 5.42 13.74
C LYS A 396 37.13 6.11 12.37
N LEU A 397 37.33 7.43 12.34
CA LEU A 397 37.42 8.20 11.10
C LEU A 397 38.59 7.75 10.20
N ILE A 398 39.69 7.29 10.81
CA ILE A 398 40.82 6.71 10.07
C ILE A 398 40.44 5.39 9.38
N GLU A 399 39.74 4.49 10.06
CA GLU A 399 39.29 3.22 9.46
C GLU A 399 38.26 3.44 8.34
N GLU A 400 37.35 4.40 8.50
CA GLU A 400 36.42 4.81 7.43
C GLU A 400 37.13 5.39 6.20
N ALA A 401 38.22 6.14 6.38
CA ALA A 401 39.02 6.66 5.28
C ALA A 401 39.81 5.55 4.56
N LYS A 402 40.43 4.62 5.30
CA LYS A 402 41.11 3.45 4.72
C LYS A 402 40.18 2.59 3.86
N ALA A 403 38.95 2.37 4.31
CA ALA A 403 37.95 1.62 3.55
C ALA A 403 37.60 2.28 2.20
N LYS A 404 37.61 3.62 2.14
CA LYS A 404 37.38 4.38 0.89
C LYS A 404 38.56 4.29 -0.07
N ILE A 405 39.80 4.33 0.43
CA ILE A 405 41.01 4.13 -0.38
C ILE A 405 40.99 2.75 -1.05
N SER A 406 40.73 1.69 -0.28
CA SER A 406 40.64 0.32 -0.80
C SER A 406 39.61 0.18 -1.94
N ALA A 407 38.45 0.85 -1.85
CA ALA A 407 37.44 0.84 -2.92
C ALA A 407 37.90 1.57 -4.20
N CYS A 408 38.73 2.61 -4.07
CA CYS A 408 39.31 3.32 -5.21
C CYS A 408 40.43 2.50 -5.88
N GLU A 409 41.32 1.87 -5.11
CA GLU A 409 42.34 0.94 -5.63
C GLU A 409 41.74 -0.23 -6.42
N ASP A 410 40.65 -0.81 -5.91
CA ASP A 410 39.90 -1.87 -6.57
C ASP A 410 39.28 -1.42 -7.90
N THR A 411 38.99 -0.13 -8.03
CA THR A 411 38.48 0.47 -9.27
C THR A 411 39.61 0.61 -10.29
N ILE A 412 40.78 1.10 -9.87
CA ILE A 412 41.98 1.24 -10.72
C ILE A 412 42.42 -0.13 -11.30
N LYS A 413 42.53 -1.16 -10.47
CA LYS A 413 42.93 -2.52 -10.91
C LYS A 413 42.04 -3.08 -12.05
N ARG A 414 40.73 -2.86 -11.97
CA ARG A 414 39.76 -3.31 -13.00
C ARG A 414 39.92 -2.55 -14.33
N PHE A 415 40.36 -1.29 -14.29
CA PHE A 415 40.71 -0.53 -15.50
C PHE A 415 42.01 -1.02 -16.13
N GLU A 416 43.03 -1.37 -15.33
CA GLU A 416 44.30 -1.92 -15.83
C GLU A 416 44.12 -3.31 -16.48
N GLU A 417 43.32 -4.20 -15.89
CA GLU A 417 42.97 -5.49 -16.51
C GLU A 417 42.23 -5.31 -17.84
N SER A 418 41.28 -4.36 -17.89
CA SER A 418 40.55 -4.03 -19.13
C SER A 418 41.50 -3.54 -20.25
N ARG A 419 42.53 -2.77 -19.90
CA ARG A 419 43.55 -2.28 -20.85
C ARG A 419 44.43 -3.40 -21.40
N ARG A 420 44.69 -4.45 -20.61
CA ARG A 420 45.51 -5.61 -21.00
C ARG A 420 44.79 -6.55 -21.98
N LEU A 421 43.47 -6.68 -21.87
CA LEU A 421 42.64 -7.51 -22.76
C LEU A 421 42.47 -6.91 -24.17
N GLN A 422 42.45 -5.59 -24.30
CA GLN A 422 42.22 -4.93 -25.61
C GLN A 422 43.38 -5.04 -26.63
N LEU A 423 44.55 -5.53 -26.22
CA LEU A 423 45.72 -5.71 -27.11
C LEU A 423 45.77 -7.11 -27.78
N GLY A 424 44.91 -8.05 -27.39
CA GLY A 424 44.78 -9.36 -28.03
C GLY A 424 43.58 -9.39 -28.97
N GLY A 425 43.81 -9.34 -30.28
CA GLY A 425 42.72 -9.19 -31.24
C GLY A 425 41.97 -10.49 -31.58
N ASP A 426 40.65 -10.52 -31.36
CA ASP A 426 39.69 -11.03 -32.35
C ASP A 426 38.28 -10.43 -32.17
N ARG A 427 38.08 -9.20 -32.68
CA ARG A 427 36.77 -8.51 -32.67
C ARG A 427 35.67 -9.27 -33.43
N LYS A 428 36.01 -10.25 -34.28
CA LYS A 428 35.03 -11.11 -34.99
C LYS A 428 34.64 -12.34 -34.18
N GLN A 429 35.51 -12.89 -33.32
CA GLN A 429 35.13 -13.90 -32.33
C GLN A 429 34.18 -13.32 -31.28
N LEU A 430 34.51 -12.16 -30.69
CA LEU A 430 33.67 -11.51 -29.67
C LEU A 430 32.22 -11.25 -30.16
N LEU A 431 32.05 -10.87 -31.44
CA LEU A 431 30.72 -10.74 -32.08
C LEU A 431 29.97 -12.08 -32.16
N LYS A 432 30.65 -13.14 -32.62
CA LYS A 432 30.04 -14.49 -32.71
C LYS A 432 29.69 -15.07 -31.35
N GLU A 433 30.52 -14.83 -30.34
CA GLU A 433 30.26 -15.28 -28.97
C GLU A 433 29.08 -14.53 -28.35
N ALA A 434 28.98 -13.21 -28.57
CA ALA A 434 27.82 -12.43 -28.12
C ALA A 434 26.51 -12.90 -28.78
N GLU A 435 26.52 -13.23 -30.07
CA GLU A 435 25.38 -13.83 -30.76
C GLU A 435 25.05 -15.24 -30.23
N HIS A 436 26.07 -16.08 -30.01
CA HIS A 436 25.87 -17.42 -29.44
C HIS A 436 25.24 -17.39 -28.04
N PHE A 437 25.70 -16.51 -27.15
CA PHE A 437 25.08 -16.34 -25.82
C PHE A 437 23.65 -15.80 -25.93
N ARG A 438 23.35 -14.90 -26.88
CA ARG A 438 21.99 -14.40 -27.13
C ARG A 438 21.02 -15.52 -27.51
N ASP A 439 21.41 -16.39 -28.45
CA ASP A 439 20.59 -17.53 -28.88
C ASP A 439 20.37 -18.54 -27.75
N LYS A 440 21.43 -18.82 -26.97
CA LYS A 440 21.37 -19.69 -25.79
C LYS A 440 20.39 -19.16 -24.72
N ILE A 441 20.42 -17.85 -24.46
CA ILE A 441 19.46 -17.17 -23.56
C ILE A 441 18.03 -17.29 -24.08
N GLU A 442 17.80 -17.21 -25.40
CA GLU A 442 16.46 -17.38 -25.95
C GLU A 442 15.94 -18.81 -25.79
N GLN A 443 16.80 -19.82 -26.00
CA GLN A 443 16.47 -21.22 -25.75
C GLN A 443 16.17 -21.48 -24.26
N GLN A 444 17.01 -20.99 -23.34
CA GLN A 444 16.79 -21.09 -21.90
C GLN A 444 15.48 -20.41 -21.47
N LYS A 445 15.12 -19.25 -22.04
CA LYS A 445 13.84 -18.56 -21.77
C LYS A 445 12.63 -19.41 -22.19
N LYS A 446 12.71 -20.16 -23.29
CA LYS A 446 11.66 -21.11 -23.72
C LYS A 446 11.51 -22.25 -22.71
N VAL A 447 12.61 -22.89 -22.31
CA VAL A 447 12.60 -23.98 -21.30
C VAL A 447 12.08 -23.49 -19.94
N ARG A 448 12.44 -22.28 -19.52
CA ARG A 448 11.92 -21.62 -18.30
C ARG A 448 10.42 -21.37 -18.36
N SER A 449 9.86 -21.08 -19.53
CA SER A 449 8.41 -20.97 -19.74
C SER A 449 7.70 -22.32 -19.52
N ASP A 450 8.25 -23.41 -20.08
CA ASP A 450 7.68 -24.76 -19.93
C ASP A 450 7.68 -25.23 -18.48
N TYR A 451 8.77 -24.97 -17.73
CA TYR A 451 8.80 -25.25 -16.30
C TYR A 451 7.86 -24.34 -15.50
N GLY A 452 7.66 -23.09 -15.91
CA GLY A 452 6.63 -22.21 -15.34
C GLY A 452 5.21 -22.78 -15.48
N LEU A 453 4.87 -23.33 -16.64
CA LEU A 453 3.59 -24.01 -16.88
C LEU A 453 3.45 -25.29 -16.04
N LYS A 454 4.52 -26.09 -15.91
CA LYS A 454 4.52 -27.28 -15.02
C LYS A 454 4.35 -26.90 -13.54
N LEU A 455 5.04 -25.85 -13.08
CA LEU A 455 4.91 -25.33 -11.72
C LEU A 455 3.49 -24.86 -11.42
N GLN A 456 2.84 -24.17 -12.38
CA GLN A 456 1.47 -23.71 -12.21
C GLN A 456 0.50 -24.88 -12.02
N LYS A 457 0.62 -25.95 -12.82
CA LYS A 457 -0.18 -27.17 -12.66
C LYS A 457 -0.03 -27.78 -11.26
N LEU A 458 1.20 -27.99 -10.80
CA LEU A 458 1.45 -28.55 -9.46
C LEU A 458 0.90 -27.68 -8.32
N LEU A 459 0.95 -26.34 -8.46
CA LEU A 459 0.37 -25.43 -7.47
C LEU A 459 -1.16 -25.50 -7.42
N ASP A 460 -1.82 -25.72 -8.56
CA ASP A 460 -3.27 -25.93 -8.61
C ASP A 460 -3.66 -27.33 -8.12
N ASP A 461 -2.84 -28.36 -8.38
CA ASP A 461 -3.00 -29.70 -7.80
C ASP A 461 -2.87 -29.68 -6.26
N GLN A 462 -1.85 -28.98 -5.72
CA GLN A 462 -1.70 -28.79 -4.26
C GLN A 462 -2.95 -28.14 -3.66
N ARG A 463 -3.47 -27.06 -4.27
CA ARG A 463 -4.71 -26.39 -3.82
C ARG A 463 -5.93 -27.30 -3.87
N ASN A 464 -6.02 -28.18 -4.86
CA ASN A 464 -7.13 -29.12 -4.98
C ASN A 464 -7.08 -30.21 -3.90
N ILE A 465 -5.89 -30.68 -3.54
CA ILE A 465 -5.67 -31.61 -2.42
C ILE A 465 -6.01 -30.93 -1.09
N GLU A 466 -5.51 -29.71 -0.85
CA GLU A 466 -5.77 -28.93 0.37
C GLU A 466 -7.27 -28.64 0.55
N LYS A 467 -8.00 -28.27 -0.52
CA LYS A 467 -9.45 -28.08 -0.47
C LYS A 467 -10.21 -29.36 -0.09
N ARG A 468 -9.83 -30.51 -0.65
CA ARG A 468 -10.47 -31.81 -0.34
C ARG A 468 -10.26 -32.18 1.12
N ARG A 469 -9.01 -32.05 1.62
CA ARG A 469 -8.67 -32.20 3.04
C ARG A 469 -9.56 -31.33 3.92
N ASP A 470 -9.66 -30.04 3.61
CA ASP A 470 -10.40 -29.09 4.45
C ASP A 470 -11.89 -29.41 4.49
N THR A 471 -12.49 -29.84 3.36
CA THR A 471 -13.90 -30.30 3.34
C THR A 471 -14.12 -31.58 4.15
N GLU A 472 -13.20 -32.53 4.10
CA GLU A 472 -13.32 -33.83 4.76
C GLU A 472 -13.08 -33.74 6.28
N ILE A 473 -12.02 -33.03 6.69
CA ILE A 473 -11.74 -32.74 8.11
C ILE A 473 -12.88 -31.91 8.71
N ALA A 474 -13.45 -30.93 7.99
CA ALA A 474 -14.58 -30.16 8.48
C ALA A 474 -15.83 -31.03 8.73
N ALA A 475 -16.09 -32.03 7.88
CA ALA A 475 -17.19 -32.98 8.06
C ALA A 475 -16.97 -33.86 9.32
N ILE A 476 -15.78 -34.47 9.45
CA ILE A 476 -15.42 -35.31 10.61
C ILE A 476 -15.45 -34.49 11.92
N ALA A 477 -14.88 -33.28 11.92
CA ALA A 477 -14.92 -32.38 13.07
C ALA A 477 -16.33 -31.87 13.41
N SER A 478 -17.26 -31.87 12.46
CA SER A 478 -18.68 -31.60 12.73
C SER A 478 -19.36 -32.80 13.42
N ALA A 479 -19.12 -34.02 12.94
CA ALA A 479 -19.63 -35.25 13.56
C ALA A 479 -19.09 -35.44 14.99
N MET A 480 -17.78 -35.26 15.19
CA MET A 480 -17.15 -35.31 16.51
C MET A 480 -17.76 -34.33 17.51
N ARG A 481 -17.97 -33.06 17.10
CA ARG A 481 -18.60 -32.05 17.96
C ARG A 481 -20.03 -32.43 18.33
N HIS A 482 -20.80 -32.95 17.38
CA HIS A 482 -22.17 -33.40 17.64
C HIS A 482 -22.21 -34.49 18.73
N HIS A 483 -21.40 -35.54 18.61
CA HIS A 483 -21.33 -36.61 19.61
C HIS A 483 -20.75 -36.15 20.97
N GLN A 484 -19.82 -35.18 20.97
CA GLN A 484 -19.29 -34.59 22.21
C GLN A 484 -20.34 -33.73 22.94
N GLU A 485 -21.13 -32.94 22.21
CA GLU A 485 -22.25 -32.19 22.78
C GLU A 485 -23.32 -33.12 23.34
N GLU A 486 -23.63 -34.21 22.64
CA GLU A 486 -24.57 -35.24 23.06
C GLU A 486 -24.08 -35.94 24.34
N LEU A 487 -22.82 -36.39 24.38
CA LEU A 487 -22.18 -36.99 25.56
C LEU A 487 -22.20 -36.03 26.77
N LYS A 488 -21.96 -34.73 26.53
CA LYS A 488 -21.99 -33.71 27.58
C LYS A 488 -23.38 -33.53 28.17
N ARG A 489 -24.46 -33.56 27.36
CA ARG A 489 -25.86 -33.49 27.83
C ARG A 489 -26.25 -34.72 28.65
N VAL A 490 -25.87 -35.92 28.21
CA VAL A 490 -26.15 -37.17 28.95
C VAL A 490 -25.43 -37.18 30.30
N ARG A 491 -24.16 -36.74 30.34
CA ARG A 491 -23.35 -36.68 31.58
C ARG A 491 -23.78 -35.58 32.56
N SER A 492 -24.40 -34.49 32.10
CA SER A 492 -24.79 -33.37 32.98
C SER A 492 -26.11 -33.58 33.74
N GLY A 493 -26.76 -34.75 33.62
CA GLY A 493 -28.04 -35.02 34.28
C GLY A 493 -29.24 -34.28 33.69
N ASP A 494 -29.01 -33.41 32.71
CA ASP A 494 -29.97 -32.60 31.94
C ASP A 494 -30.76 -33.47 30.93
N ASN A 495 -30.99 -34.73 31.30
CA ASN A 495 -31.51 -35.81 30.47
C ASN A 495 -33.03 -35.80 30.46
N ASN A 496 -33.62 -34.65 30.13
CA ASN A 496 -35.05 -34.54 29.94
C ASN A 496 -35.42 -35.28 28.65
N PHE A 497 -35.83 -36.54 28.78
CA PHE A 497 -36.21 -37.44 27.69
C PHE A 497 -37.20 -36.82 26.68
N LEU A 498 -38.01 -35.84 27.11
CA LEU A 498 -38.90 -35.07 26.22
C LEU A 498 -38.14 -34.25 25.15
N ALA A 499 -36.92 -33.80 25.43
CA ALA A 499 -36.09 -33.03 24.50
C ALA A 499 -35.68 -33.84 23.25
N ASN A 500 -35.71 -35.18 23.31
CA ASN A 500 -35.42 -36.06 22.18
C ASN A 500 -36.52 -36.02 21.10
N PHE A 501 -37.71 -35.49 21.43
CA PHE A 501 -38.83 -35.29 20.51
C PHE A 501 -38.82 -33.87 19.91
N ASP A 502 -38.65 -32.84 20.75
CA ASP A 502 -38.36 -31.44 20.36
C ASP A 502 -37.76 -30.70 21.56
N ARG A 503 -36.85 -29.73 21.34
CA ARG A 503 -36.25 -28.91 22.42
C ARG A 503 -37.30 -28.15 23.26
N ASN A 504 -38.46 -27.83 22.70
CA ASN A 504 -39.56 -27.17 23.41
C ASN A 504 -40.63 -28.15 23.93
N MET A 505 -40.44 -29.47 23.84
CA MET A 505 -41.47 -30.47 24.19
C MET A 505 -41.88 -30.43 25.67
N GLU A 506 -40.96 -30.11 26.58
CA GLU A 506 -41.28 -29.91 28.00
C GLU A 506 -42.30 -28.78 28.21
N LYS A 507 -42.14 -27.66 27.51
CA LYS A 507 -43.09 -26.53 27.55
C LYS A 507 -44.45 -26.94 27.01
N VAL A 508 -44.49 -27.80 25.99
CA VAL A 508 -45.75 -28.37 25.47
C VAL A 508 -46.44 -29.22 26.53
N VAL A 509 -45.74 -30.14 27.20
CA VAL A 509 -46.32 -30.98 28.26
C VAL A 509 -46.84 -30.12 29.42
N GLN A 510 -46.07 -29.12 29.86
CA GLN A 510 -46.50 -28.15 30.87
C GLN A 510 -47.73 -27.33 30.41
N ALA A 511 -47.77 -26.89 29.15
CA ALA A 511 -48.91 -26.14 28.61
C ALA A 511 -50.18 -27.00 28.45
N ILE A 512 -50.05 -28.30 28.12
CA ILE A 512 -51.16 -29.26 28.14
C ILE A 512 -51.70 -29.43 29.55
N GLN A 513 -50.83 -29.59 30.55
CA GLN A 513 -51.23 -29.67 31.97
C GLN A 513 -51.93 -28.39 32.45
N ALA A 514 -51.40 -27.21 32.09
CA ALA A 514 -52.03 -25.92 32.42
C ALA A 514 -53.41 -25.74 31.76
N ASN A 515 -53.64 -26.33 30.58
CA ASN A 515 -54.92 -26.28 29.87
C ASN A 515 -55.78 -27.54 30.07
N ILE A 516 -55.45 -28.43 31.03
CA ILE A 516 -56.05 -29.78 31.11
C ILE A 516 -57.58 -29.75 31.25
N LYS A 517 -58.13 -28.73 31.93
CA LYS A 517 -59.59 -28.51 32.11
C LYS A 517 -60.33 -28.08 30.83
N ARG A 518 -59.62 -27.71 29.76
CA ARG A 518 -60.18 -27.30 28.47
C ARG A 518 -60.26 -28.43 27.45
N PHE A 519 -59.62 -29.57 27.73
CA PHE A 519 -59.70 -30.77 26.91
C PHE A 519 -60.88 -31.65 27.36
N SER A 520 -61.55 -32.30 26.41
CA SER A 520 -62.65 -33.23 26.71
C SER A 520 -62.16 -34.50 27.42
N ALA A 521 -60.93 -34.92 27.11
CA ALA A 521 -60.16 -35.90 27.87
C ALA A 521 -58.66 -35.57 27.80
N ALA A 522 -57.90 -35.96 28.82
CA ALA A 522 -56.47 -35.68 28.90
C ALA A 522 -55.69 -36.19 27.67
N PRO A 523 -54.99 -35.33 26.90
CA PRO A 523 -54.17 -35.77 25.78
C PRO A 523 -53.01 -36.67 26.24
N ILE A 524 -52.72 -37.73 25.47
CA ILE A 524 -51.65 -38.70 25.80
C ILE A 524 -50.52 -38.58 24.78
N GLY A 525 -49.39 -38.00 25.18
CA GLY A 525 -48.19 -37.95 24.34
C GLY A 525 -47.03 -37.11 24.93
N PRO A 526 -45.86 -37.10 24.28
CA PRO A 526 -45.53 -37.87 23.07
C PRO A 526 -45.48 -39.37 23.39
N LEU A 527 -46.04 -40.22 22.53
CA LEU A 527 -46.29 -41.62 22.85
C LEU A 527 -45.05 -42.43 23.22
N GLY A 528 -43.88 -42.08 22.70
CA GLY A 528 -42.60 -42.70 23.09
C GLY A 528 -42.20 -42.49 24.55
N ALA A 529 -42.83 -41.57 25.29
CA ALA A 529 -42.69 -41.44 26.75
C ALA A 529 -43.56 -42.41 27.55
N TYR A 530 -44.58 -43.01 26.92
CA TYR A 530 -45.54 -43.94 27.53
C TYR A 530 -45.30 -45.41 27.12
N VAL A 531 -44.20 -45.65 26.39
CA VAL A 531 -43.78 -46.98 25.93
C VAL A 531 -42.33 -47.20 26.34
N THR A 532 -42.06 -48.39 26.89
CA THR A 532 -40.72 -48.84 27.22
C THR A 532 -40.43 -50.17 26.53
N ILE A 533 -39.15 -50.53 26.41
CA ILE A 533 -38.72 -51.82 25.87
C ILE A 533 -38.27 -52.71 27.03
N ARG A 534 -38.74 -53.97 27.04
CA ARG A 534 -38.36 -54.96 28.05
C ARG A 534 -36.86 -55.29 27.92
N ASN A 535 -36.20 -55.51 29.05
CA ASN A 535 -34.74 -55.66 29.12
C ASN A 535 -34.19 -56.74 28.17
N GLU A 536 -34.89 -57.87 28.04
CA GLU A 536 -34.54 -58.99 27.17
C GLU A 536 -34.43 -58.61 25.68
N TYR A 537 -35.11 -57.54 25.25
CA TYR A 537 -35.13 -57.07 23.86
C TYR A 537 -34.43 -55.72 23.66
N LYS A 538 -33.68 -55.25 24.66
CA LYS A 538 -32.97 -53.97 24.65
C LYS A 538 -32.02 -53.80 23.45
N GLU A 539 -31.41 -54.88 22.96
CA GLU A 539 -30.55 -54.88 21.77
C GLU A 539 -31.29 -54.56 20.45
N TRP A 540 -32.62 -54.48 20.48
CA TRP A 540 -33.50 -54.14 19.35
C TRP A 540 -34.00 -52.69 19.40
N THR A 541 -33.66 -51.93 20.43
CA THR A 541 -34.23 -50.59 20.73
C THR A 541 -34.27 -49.66 19.52
N ARG A 542 -33.15 -49.54 18.81
CA ARG A 542 -33.03 -48.65 17.64
C ARG A 542 -33.83 -49.15 16.43
N SER A 543 -33.86 -50.46 16.20
CA SER A 543 -34.64 -51.10 15.13
C SER A 543 -36.16 -50.93 15.36
N ILE A 544 -36.60 -51.15 16.60
CA ILE A 544 -38.00 -50.96 17.03
C ILE A 544 -38.41 -49.49 16.91
N GLN A 545 -37.54 -48.57 17.36
CA GLN A 545 -37.76 -47.13 17.20
C GLN A 545 -37.88 -46.72 15.73
N ALA A 546 -36.99 -47.20 14.85
CA ALA A 546 -37.02 -46.87 13.43
C ALA A 546 -38.32 -47.36 12.76
N TYR A 547 -38.87 -48.48 13.20
CA TYR A 547 -40.16 -48.99 12.75
C TYR A 547 -41.36 -48.16 13.26
N LEU A 548 -41.35 -47.77 14.54
CA LEU A 548 -42.44 -47.01 15.18
C LEU A 548 -42.33 -45.48 15.00
N GLY A 549 -41.28 -45.00 14.32
CA GLY A 549 -40.76 -43.62 14.41
C GLY A 549 -41.80 -42.49 14.42
N PRO A 550 -42.69 -42.40 13.41
CA PRO A 550 -43.73 -41.36 13.36
C PRO A 550 -44.73 -41.46 14.52
N THR A 551 -45.13 -42.67 14.91
CA THR A 551 -46.09 -42.92 15.98
C THR A 551 -45.53 -42.56 17.35
N LEU A 552 -44.23 -42.79 17.60
CA LEU A 552 -43.59 -42.41 18.88
C LEU A 552 -43.65 -40.91 19.14
N ASN A 553 -43.61 -40.08 18.09
CA ASN A 553 -43.72 -38.63 18.18
C ASN A 553 -45.18 -38.13 18.32
N ALA A 554 -46.17 -39.01 18.21
CA ALA A 554 -47.57 -38.61 18.15
C ALA A 554 -48.17 -38.33 19.54
N PHE A 555 -49.29 -37.61 19.53
CA PHE A 555 -50.17 -37.38 20.68
C PHE A 555 -51.58 -37.91 20.37
N ILE A 556 -52.24 -38.53 21.35
CA ILE A 556 -53.64 -38.95 21.28
C ILE A 556 -54.54 -37.86 21.86
N VAL A 557 -55.66 -37.59 21.17
CA VAL A 557 -56.76 -36.72 21.64
C VAL A 557 -58.11 -37.41 21.42
N ALA A 558 -59.15 -37.02 22.17
CA ALA A 558 -60.44 -37.71 22.13
C ALA A 558 -61.35 -37.28 20.96
N ASN A 559 -61.26 -36.04 20.50
CA ASN A 559 -62.12 -35.50 19.44
C ASN A 559 -61.36 -34.51 18.50
N GLY A 560 -62.09 -33.81 17.63
CA GLY A 560 -61.53 -32.82 16.70
C GLY A 560 -61.22 -31.45 17.32
N GLU A 561 -61.95 -31.05 18.36
CA GLU A 561 -61.75 -29.78 19.08
C GLU A 561 -60.47 -29.83 19.92
N ASP A 562 -60.26 -30.92 20.65
CA ASP A 562 -59.02 -31.23 21.37
C ASP A 562 -57.81 -31.26 20.41
N ASN A 563 -58.00 -31.74 19.17
CA ASN A 563 -56.97 -31.76 18.13
C ASN A 563 -56.56 -30.33 17.70
N ALA A 564 -57.54 -29.43 17.54
CA ALA A 564 -57.31 -28.03 17.23
C ALA A 564 -56.62 -27.29 18.39
N LEU A 565 -57.10 -27.49 19.63
CA LEU A 565 -56.52 -26.90 20.84
C LEU A 565 -55.06 -27.35 21.05
N LEU A 566 -54.77 -28.64 20.86
CA LEU A 566 -53.40 -29.17 21.00
C LEU A 566 -52.45 -28.59 19.93
N LYS A 567 -52.92 -28.45 18.68
CA LYS A 567 -52.15 -27.77 17.61
C LYS A 567 -51.90 -26.29 17.91
N GLN A 568 -52.85 -25.60 18.53
CA GLN A 568 -52.65 -24.22 19.00
C GLN A 568 -51.57 -24.15 20.08
N ILE A 569 -51.56 -25.09 21.03
CA ILE A 569 -50.49 -25.21 22.05
C ILE A 569 -49.13 -25.47 21.38
N PHE A 570 -49.03 -26.37 20.41
CA PHE A 570 -47.77 -26.62 19.67
C PHE A 570 -47.24 -25.36 18.98
N HIS A 571 -48.13 -24.55 18.39
CA HIS A 571 -47.76 -23.28 17.77
C HIS A 571 -47.25 -22.26 18.81
N ASN A 572 -48.00 -22.07 19.90
CA ASN A 572 -47.65 -21.13 20.97
C ASN A 572 -46.34 -21.50 21.69
N CYS A 573 -46.05 -22.79 21.85
CA CYS A 573 -44.79 -23.27 22.43
C CYS A 573 -43.61 -23.26 21.44
N GLY A 574 -43.83 -22.90 20.17
CA GLY A 574 -42.78 -22.82 19.16
C GLY A 574 -42.13 -24.17 18.83
N LEU A 575 -42.94 -25.22 18.64
CA LEU A 575 -42.46 -26.54 18.25
C LEU A 575 -41.87 -26.50 16.83
N ARG A 576 -40.65 -27.00 16.66
CA ARG A 576 -39.93 -26.99 15.37
C ARG A 576 -40.33 -28.19 14.52
N LEU A 577 -40.52 -29.34 15.15
CA LEU A 577 -41.01 -30.56 14.53
C LEU A 577 -42.52 -30.66 14.72
N LYS A 578 -43.26 -30.84 13.61
CA LYS A 578 -44.72 -31.02 13.66
C LYS A 578 -45.07 -32.42 14.18
N ALA A 579 -45.26 -32.53 15.49
CA ALA A 579 -45.73 -33.76 16.14
C ALA A 579 -47.11 -34.19 15.58
N PRO A 580 -47.31 -35.46 15.18
CA PRO A 580 -48.61 -35.94 14.75
C PRO A 580 -49.65 -35.88 15.87
N VAL A 581 -50.90 -35.61 15.54
CA VAL A 581 -52.03 -35.65 16.50
C VAL A 581 -53.07 -36.63 15.98
N ILE A 582 -53.25 -37.73 16.70
CA ILE A 582 -54.14 -38.84 16.37
C ILE A 582 -55.41 -38.69 17.22
N THR A 583 -56.55 -38.50 16.58
CA THR A 583 -57.84 -38.57 17.27
C THR A 583 -58.22 -40.05 17.39
N TYR A 584 -58.15 -40.61 18.60
CA TYR A 584 -58.37 -42.04 18.86
C TYR A 584 -59.02 -42.25 20.24
N LYS A 585 -60.11 -43.00 20.28
CA LYS A 585 -60.78 -43.41 21.51
C LYS A 585 -60.43 -44.88 21.78
N PRO A 586 -59.65 -45.19 22.84
CA PRO A 586 -59.28 -46.57 23.14
C PRO A 586 -60.52 -47.44 23.40
N TYR A 587 -60.61 -48.57 22.71
CA TYR A 587 -61.54 -49.64 23.03
C TYR A 587 -60.77 -50.94 23.16
N ALA A 588 -61.17 -51.80 24.10
CA ALA A 588 -60.54 -53.10 24.28
C ALA A 588 -61.05 -54.08 23.22
N PHE A 589 -60.15 -54.80 22.57
CA PHE A 589 -60.47 -55.89 21.65
C PHE A 589 -59.48 -57.05 21.82
N ASP A 590 -59.92 -58.25 21.45
CA ASP A 590 -59.05 -59.43 21.42
C ASP A 590 -58.21 -59.45 20.14
N TYR A 591 -56.90 -59.40 20.30
CA TYR A 591 -55.89 -59.48 19.23
C TYR A 591 -55.13 -60.81 19.25
N THR A 592 -55.43 -61.73 20.17
CA THR A 592 -54.65 -62.97 20.37
C THR A 592 -54.70 -63.92 19.16
N SER A 593 -55.84 -63.95 18.45
CA SER A 593 -56.02 -64.66 17.18
C SER A 593 -55.21 -64.05 16.03
N GLY A 594 -54.92 -62.74 16.09
CA GLY A 594 -54.17 -61.99 15.08
C GLY A 594 -52.66 -61.96 15.30
N LYS A 595 -52.17 -62.38 16.48
CA LYS A 595 -50.74 -62.42 16.80
C LYS A 595 -50.02 -63.55 16.05
N ALA A 596 -48.83 -63.27 15.53
CA ALA A 596 -47.97 -64.27 14.91
C ALA A 596 -47.54 -65.36 15.91
N LYS A 597 -47.87 -66.62 15.62
CA LYS A 597 -47.48 -67.80 16.42
C LYS A 597 -46.21 -68.41 15.85
N THR A 598 -45.05 -67.88 16.24
CA THR A 598 -43.76 -68.30 15.67
C THR A 598 -42.69 -68.51 16.75
N LYS A 599 -41.56 -69.12 16.38
CA LYS A 599 -40.37 -69.24 17.24
C LYS A 599 -39.63 -67.91 17.48
N TYR A 600 -39.96 -66.86 16.73
CA TYR A 600 -39.36 -65.53 16.88
C TYR A 600 -40.29 -64.60 17.69
N PRO A 601 -39.73 -63.73 18.54
CA PRO A 601 -40.52 -62.77 19.33
C PRO A 601 -41.13 -61.70 18.42
N THR A 602 -42.36 -61.28 18.76
CA THR A 602 -43.05 -60.18 18.08
C THR A 602 -42.78 -58.84 18.76
N LEU A 603 -43.05 -57.71 18.09
CA LEU A 603 -42.95 -56.39 18.72
C LEU A 603 -43.84 -56.26 19.96
N ILE A 604 -45.02 -56.90 19.99
CA ILE A 604 -45.88 -56.89 21.18
C ILE A 604 -45.29 -57.64 22.39
N ASP A 605 -44.32 -58.54 22.16
CA ASP A 605 -43.55 -59.18 23.23
C ASP A 605 -42.42 -58.29 23.74
N ALA A 606 -41.81 -57.50 22.85
CA ALA A 606 -40.71 -56.61 23.18
C ALA A 606 -41.12 -55.32 23.90
N LEU A 607 -42.35 -54.85 23.67
CA LEU A 607 -42.88 -53.62 24.24
C LEU A 607 -43.52 -53.84 25.62
N ASP A 608 -43.37 -52.83 26.48
CA ASP A 608 -44.05 -52.66 27.76
C ASP A 608 -44.72 -51.27 27.79
N CYS A 609 -46.05 -51.27 27.78
CA CYS A 609 -46.90 -50.09 27.66
C CYS A 609 -48.32 -50.37 28.19
N SER A 610 -49.06 -49.29 28.52
CA SER A 610 -50.44 -49.36 29.00
C SER A 610 -51.39 -50.02 27.98
N ALA A 611 -52.52 -50.57 28.44
CA ALA A 611 -53.52 -51.19 27.57
C ALA A 611 -53.99 -50.24 26.45
N ASN A 612 -54.35 -48.99 26.80
CA ASN A 612 -54.84 -47.99 25.85
C ASN A 612 -53.81 -47.65 24.76
N THR A 613 -52.53 -47.53 25.11
CA THR A 613 -51.46 -47.32 24.13
C THR A 613 -51.20 -48.58 23.29
N ARG A 614 -51.34 -49.77 23.87
CA ARG A 614 -51.09 -51.06 23.18
C ARG A 614 -52.06 -51.29 22.03
N TYR A 615 -53.36 -51.04 22.26
CA TYR A 615 -54.39 -51.15 21.21
C TYR A 615 -54.09 -50.21 20.03
N LEU A 616 -53.65 -48.97 20.29
CA LEU A 616 -53.23 -48.05 19.22
C LEU A 616 -52.05 -48.60 18.40
N PHE A 617 -51.00 -49.14 19.03
CA PHE A 617 -49.86 -49.68 18.28
C PHE A 617 -50.21 -50.95 17.49
N ILE A 618 -51.23 -51.70 17.91
CA ILE A 618 -51.81 -52.80 17.11
C ILE A 618 -52.52 -52.22 15.88
N ASP A 619 -53.45 -51.28 16.06
CA ASP A 619 -54.23 -50.69 14.97
C ASP A 619 -53.36 -49.95 13.94
N GLN A 620 -52.40 -49.14 14.41
CA GLN A 620 -51.57 -48.29 13.56
C GLN A 620 -50.31 -48.99 13.02
N ASN A 621 -49.64 -49.79 13.85
CA ASN A 621 -48.32 -50.34 13.55
C ASN A 621 -48.29 -51.88 13.49
N ARG A 622 -49.41 -52.59 13.72
CA ARG A 622 -49.54 -54.06 13.62
C ARG A 622 -48.44 -54.82 14.37
N ILE A 623 -48.08 -54.34 15.56
CA ILE A 623 -46.96 -54.86 16.38
C ILE A 623 -47.08 -56.35 16.74
N GLU A 624 -48.28 -56.92 16.65
CA GLU A 624 -48.57 -58.35 16.82
C GLU A 624 -48.14 -59.21 15.61
N LYS A 625 -47.81 -58.58 14.47
CA LYS A 625 -47.44 -59.21 13.19
C LYS A 625 -46.03 -58.87 12.70
N VAL A 626 -45.19 -58.26 13.54
CA VAL A 626 -43.83 -57.86 13.21
C VAL A 626 -42.84 -58.59 14.11
N LEU A 627 -41.88 -59.29 13.49
CA LEU A 627 -40.92 -60.17 14.18
C LEU A 627 -39.55 -59.50 14.36
N LEU A 628 -38.79 -59.96 15.34
CA LEU A 628 -37.38 -59.63 15.52
C LEU A 628 -36.53 -60.86 15.16
N ILE A 629 -35.75 -60.79 14.07
CA ILE A 629 -34.95 -61.91 13.56
C ILE A 629 -33.53 -61.42 13.30
N LYS A 630 -32.56 -61.93 14.07
CA LYS A 630 -31.18 -61.39 14.10
C LYS A 630 -30.49 -61.47 12.74
N ASP A 631 -30.60 -62.62 12.08
CA ASP A 631 -29.99 -62.88 10.79
C ASP A 631 -30.94 -62.57 9.62
N LYS A 632 -30.42 -61.89 8.60
CA LYS A 632 -31.17 -61.45 7.42
C LYS A 632 -31.61 -62.64 6.53
N ASP A 633 -30.75 -63.64 6.37
CA ASP A 633 -31.00 -64.76 5.45
C ASP A 633 -31.84 -65.86 6.12
N ASP A 634 -31.81 -65.96 7.45
CA ASP A 634 -32.83 -66.64 8.26
C ASP A 634 -34.21 -65.95 8.13
N ALA A 635 -34.28 -64.62 8.27
CA ALA A 635 -35.52 -63.87 8.03
C ALA A 635 -36.05 -64.02 6.60
N ARG A 636 -35.15 -64.08 5.60
CA ARG A 636 -35.52 -64.32 4.20
C ARG A 636 -36.13 -65.69 3.97
N ARG A 637 -35.55 -66.75 4.55
CA ARG A 637 -36.09 -68.12 4.49
C ARG A 637 -37.45 -68.18 5.17
N PHE A 638 -37.54 -67.72 6.41
CA PHE A 638 -38.76 -67.78 7.20
C PHE A 638 -39.93 -66.98 6.58
N LEU A 639 -39.68 -65.79 6.03
CA LEU A 639 -40.74 -65.01 5.37
C LEU A 639 -41.18 -65.60 4.01
N ALA A 640 -40.32 -66.35 3.33
CA ALA A 640 -40.67 -67.02 2.07
C ALA A 640 -41.65 -68.19 2.26
N GLU A 641 -41.67 -68.80 3.45
CA GLU A 641 -42.64 -69.84 3.84
C GLU A 641 -44.07 -69.28 4.05
N LYS A 642 -44.26 -67.96 3.96
CA LYS A 642 -45.55 -67.25 4.16
C LYS A 642 -46.25 -67.59 5.49
N PRO A 643 -45.56 -67.49 6.65
CA PRO A 643 -46.13 -67.82 7.95
C PRO A 643 -47.36 -66.97 8.29
N GLU A 644 -48.38 -67.61 8.86
CA GLU A 644 -49.63 -66.95 9.23
C GLU A 644 -49.42 -65.78 10.20
N ASN A 645 -50.20 -64.71 10.01
CA ASN A 645 -50.15 -63.50 10.81
C ASN A 645 -48.80 -62.77 10.87
N VAL A 646 -47.86 -63.03 9.96
CA VAL A 646 -46.61 -62.26 9.83
C VAL A 646 -46.72 -61.23 8.71
N SER A 647 -46.16 -60.03 8.93
CA SER A 647 -46.14 -58.93 7.96
C SER A 647 -44.74 -58.43 7.60
N MET A 648 -43.79 -58.51 8.55
CA MET A 648 -42.42 -58.02 8.42
C MET A 648 -41.52 -58.65 9.49
N ALA A 649 -40.22 -58.76 9.21
CA ALA A 649 -39.18 -58.98 10.20
C ALA A 649 -38.21 -57.80 10.24
N LEU A 650 -37.80 -57.40 11.43
CA LEU A 650 -36.70 -56.46 11.67
C LEU A 650 -35.41 -57.26 11.90
N CYS A 651 -34.34 -56.91 11.20
CA CYS A 651 -33.02 -57.53 11.34
C CYS A 651 -31.96 -56.48 11.69
N ARG A 652 -30.95 -56.85 12.47
CA ARG A 652 -29.85 -55.95 12.87
C ARG A 652 -28.59 -56.26 12.05
N LEU A 653 -27.95 -55.24 11.49
CA LEU A 653 -26.66 -55.36 10.79
C LEU A 653 -25.52 -54.85 11.66
N THR A 654 -25.69 -53.66 12.24
CA THR A 654 -24.79 -53.04 13.21
C THR A 654 -25.61 -52.42 14.34
N ASP A 655 -24.95 -51.80 15.33
CA ASP A 655 -25.65 -51.03 16.36
C ASP A 655 -26.36 -49.78 15.79
N ASN A 656 -26.00 -49.34 14.57
CA ASN A 656 -26.48 -48.09 13.95
C ASN A 656 -27.32 -48.31 12.69
N SER A 657 -27.41 -49.55 12.19
CA SER A 657 -28.14 -49.87 10.96
C SER A 657 -28.66 -51.31 10.94
N GLY A 658 -29.68 -51.55 10.14
CA GLY A 658 -30.21 -52.88 9.92
C GLY A 658 -31.16 -52.94 8.74
N PHE A 659 -32.06 -53.92 8.76
CA PHE A 659 -32.95 -54.20 7.65
C PHE A 659 -34.40 -54.35 8.09
N GLN A 660 -35.31 -53.89 7.23
CA GLN A 660 -36.73 -54.24 7.28
C GLN A 660 -37.01 -55.22 6.13
N CYS A 661 -37.33 -56.46 6.48
CA CYS A 661 -37.53 -57.58 5.57
C CYS A 661 -39.03 -57.89 5.47
N SER A 662 -39.60 -57.93 4.27
CA SER A 662 -41.01 -58.29 4.07
C SER A 662 -41.21 -59.15 2.83
N TYR A 663 -42.29 -59.93 2.80
CA TYR A 663 -42.62 -60.80 1.67
C TYR A 663 -44.10 -60.63 1.33
N ARG A 664 -44.38 -60.10 0.12
CA ARG A 664 -45.76 -59.95 -0.40
C ARG A 664 -45.90 -60.73 -1.71
N LEU A 665 -45.37 -60.16 -2.79
CA LEU A 665 -45.24 -60.82 -4.10
C LEU A 665 -43.82 -61.39 -4.31
N ALA A 666 -42.82 -60.69 -3.79
CA ALA A 666 -41.43 -61.11 -3.72
C ALA A 666 -40.83 -60.70 -2.36
N PHE A 667 -39.65 -61.21 -2.04
CA PHE A 667 -38.88 -60.76 -0.89
C PHE A 667 -38.33 -59.35 -1.12
N SER A 668 -38.69 -58.42 -0.24
CA SER A 668 -38.23 -57.04 -0.23
C SER A 668 -37.39 -56.79 1.02
N ILE A 669 -36.27 -56.08 0.84
CA ILE A 669 -35.40 -55.66 1.94
C ILE A 669 -35.04 -54.20 1.79
N ASN A 670 -35.30 -53.43 2.85
CA ASN A 670 -34.90 -52.03 2.96
C ASN A 670 -33.80 -51.91 4.01
N SER A 671 -32.66 -51.33 3.66
CA SER A 671 -31.66 -50.87 4.62
C SER A 671 -32.19 -49.66 5.38
N VAL A 672 -32.05 -49.66 6.70
CA VAL A 672 -32.51 -48.59 7.58
C VAL A 672 -31.38 -48.18 8.51
N ASP A 673 -30.97 -46.92 8.41
CA ASP A 673 -30.09 -46.27 9.37
C ASP A 673 -30.89 -45.75 10.56
N TYR A 674 -30.31 -45.83 11.76
CA TYR A 674 -31.01 -45.50 12.99
C TYR A 674 -30.71 -44.06 13.45
N ASP A 675 -31.76 -43.32 13.84
CA ASP A 675 -31.65 -41.99 14.49
C ASP A 675 -30.76 -42.10 15.75
N SER A 676 -29.89 -41.10 15.96
CA SER A 676 -29.05 -41.04 17.17
C SER A 676 -29.90 -40.87 18.42
N ASN A 677 -30.95 -40.05 18.35
CA ASN A 677 -31.80 -39.67 19.48
C ASN A 677 -32.78 -40.80 19.83
N LEU A 678 -32.72 -41.31 21.06
CA LEU A 678 -33.66 -42.32 21.54
C LEU A 678 -34.99 -41.68 22.00
N ARG A 679 -36.05 -41.93 21.24
CA ARG A 679 -37.45 -41.52 21.49
C ARG A 679 -38.31 -42.63 22.09
N ILE A 680 -37.71 -43.74 22.50
CA ILE A 680 -38.34 -44.81 23.29
C ILE A 680 -37.39 -45.19 24.42
N ARG A 681 -37.92 -45.45 25.62
CA ARG A 681 -37.08 -45.80 26.78
C ARG A 681 -36.77 -47.30 26.80
N ALA A 682 -35.50 -47.67 26.68
CA ALA A 682 -35.03 -48.92 27.29
C ALA A 682 -34.82 -48.69 28.79
N LYS A 683 -35.00 -49.72 29.62
CA LYS A 683 -34.52 -49.75 31.03
C LYS A 683 -32.99 -49.92 31.05
N ALA A 684 -32.28 -48.95 30.49
CA ALA A 684 -30.83 -48.87 30.42
C ALA A 684 -30.28 -47.92 31.50
N SER A 685 -29.11 -48.22 32.05
CA SER A 685 -28.37 -47.24 32.86
C SER A 685 -27.88 -46.10 31.97
N SER A 686 -27.68 -44.92 32.55
CA SER A 686 -27.09 -43.75 31.84
C SER A 686 -25.69 -44.08 31.27
N GLU A 687 -25.01 -45.02 31.92
CA GLU A 687 -23.64 -45.46 31.69
C GLU A 687 -23.44 -46.12 30.32
N GLU A 688 -24.40 -46.94 29.86
CA GLU A 688 -24.31 -47.59 28.54
C GLU A 688 -24.45 -46.61 27.37
N VAL A 689 -25.26 -45.56 27.54
CA VAL A 689 -25.43 -44.50 26.52
C VAL A 689 -24.14 -43.70 26.41
N THR A 690 -23.48 -43.39 27.54
CA THR A 690 -22.17 -42.74 27.52
C THR A 690 -21.09 -43.61 26.88
N THR A 691 -21.03 -44.91 27.19
CA THR A 691 -20.05 -45.85 26.57
C THR A 691 -20.21 -45.95 25.05
N TYR A 692 -21.45 -45.91 24.54
CA TYR A 692 -21.72 -45.92 23.10
C TYR A 692 -21.27 -44.62 22.40
N LEU A 693 -21.56 -43.45 22.98
CA LEU A 693 -21.15 -42.16 22.42
C LEU A 693 -19.61 -42.00 22.44
N GLU A 694 -18.94 -42.53 23.46
CA GLU A 694 -17.48 -42.58 23.53
C GLU A 694 -16.87 -43.43 22.41
N LYS A 695 -17.46 -44.57 22.08
CA LYS A 695 -17.02 -45.40 20.92
C LYS A 695 -17.16 -44.66 19.59
N LEU A 696 -18.24 -43.90 19.37
CA LEU A 696 -18.42 -43.09 18.17
C LEU A 696 -17.37 -41.98 18.06
N ILE A 697 -17.10 -41.28 19.16
CA ILE A 697 -16.06 -40.23 19.20
C ILE A 697 -14.68 -40.83 18.86
N GLU A 698 -14.37 -42.04 19.32
CA GLU A 698 -13.11 -42.70 19.01
C GLU A 698 -13.03 -43.21 17.56
N GLN A 699 -14.15 -43.65 16.97
CA GLN A 699 -14.22 -43.98 15.53
C GLN A 699 -13.97 -42.75 14.65
N GLU A 700 -14.59 -41.60 14.95
CA GLU A 700 -14.36 -40.37 14.19
C GLU A 700 -12.95 -39.81 14.40
N ARG A 701 -12.37 -39.94 15.61
CA ARG A 701 -10.93 -39.64 15.85
C ARG A 701 -10.02 -40.51 14.99
N LYS A 702 -10.34 -41.79 14.81
CA LYS A 702 -9.55 -42.70 13.97
C LYS A 702 -9.60 -42.26 12.50
N LYS A 703 -10.80 -41.98 11.97
CA LYS A 703 -10.98 -41.43 10.61
C LYS A 703 -10.19 -40.14 10.40
N ASN A 704 -10.22 -39.20 11.36
CA ASN A 704 -9.47 -37.96 11.26
C ASN A 704 -7.96 -38.21 11.14
N LYS A 705 -7.40 -39.11 11.97
CA LYS A 705 -5.97 -39.49 11.90
C LYS A 705 -5.61 -40.14 10.55
N GLU A 706 -6.44 -41.04 10.04
CA GLU A 706 -6.23 -41.72 8.75
C GLU A 706 -6.26 -40.71 7.58
N ALA A 707 -7.21 -39.77 7.58
CA ALA A 707 -7.29 -38.69 6.61
C ALA A 707 -6.08 -37.74 6.70
N GLU A 708 -5.71 -37.28 7.92
CA GLU A 708 -4.55 -36.40 8.14
C GLU A 708 -3.26 -37.02 7.60
N ILE A 709 -3.02 -38.33 7.81
CA ILE A 709 -1.84 -39.03 7.29
C ILE A 709 -1.87 -39.07 5.75
N SER A 710 -2.99 -39.50 5.15
CA SER A 710 -3.13 -39.63 3.69
C SER A 710 -2.94 -38.29 2.97
N TYR A 711 -3.53 -37.21 3.49
CA TYR A 711 -3.36 -35.87 2.94
C TYR A 711 -1.94 -35.32 3.16
N LYS A 712 -1.30 -35.61 4.29
CA LYS A 712 0.08 -35.19 4.57
C LYS A 712 1.07 -35.83 3.58
N GLU A 713 0.93 -37.12 3.28
CA GLU A 713 1.74 -37.79 2.25
C GLU A 713 1.50 -37.22 0.85
N SER A 714 0.22 -37.00 0.50
CA SER A 714 -0.17 -36.47 -0.81
C SER A 714 0.35 -35.05 -1.05
N VAL A 715 0.26 -34.19 -0.03
CA VAL A 715 0.82 -32.83 -0.07
C VAL A 715 2.36 -32.86 -0.09
N SER A 716 3.01 -33.80 0.60
CA SER A 716 4.48 -33.95 0.55
C SER A 716 4.95 -34.23 -0.88
N LYS A 717 4.39 -35.26 -1.54
CA LYS A 717 4.78 -35.65 -2.91
C LYS A 717 4.68 -34.50 -3.91
N VAL A 718 3.60 -33.70 -3.85
CA VAL A 718 3.44 -32.52 -4.71
C VAL A 718 4.38 -31.39 -4.31
N ARG A 719 4.61 -31.17 -3.01
CA ARG A 719 5.56 -30.17 -2.50
C ARG A 719 7.00 -30.47 -2.94
N ASP A 720 7.40 -31.73 -2.91
CA ASP A 720 8.74 -32.17 -3.34
C ASP A 720 8.94 -31.93 -4.84
N GLN A 721 7.92 -32.21 -5.67
CA GLN A 721 7.93 -31.87 -7.10
C GLN A 721 7.96 -30.35 -7.35
N ILE A 722 7.23 -29.56 -6.55
CA ILE A 722 7.28 -28.09 -6.60
C ILE A 722 8.67 -27.56 -6.26
N VAL A 723 9.34 -28.13 -5.25
CA VAL A 723 10.72 -27.76 -4.89
C VAL A 723 11.69 -28.13 -6.01
N ALA A 724 11.59 -29.34 -6.57
CA ALA A 724 12.42 -29.76 -7.70
C ALA A 724 12.27 -28.84 -8.92
N ILE A 725 11.03 -28.47 -9.30
CA ILE A 725 10.79 -27.55 -10.42
C ILE A 725 11.23 -26.12 -10.09
N ARG A 726 11.06 -25.64 -8.85
CA ARG A 726 11.60 -24.32 -8.45
C ARG A 726 13.13 -24.28 -8.52
N ASN A 727 13.81 -25.34 -8.13
CA ASN A 727 15.26 -25.44 -8.25
C ASN A 727 15.70 -25.47 -9.73
N GLN A 728 14.99 -26.19 -10.60
CA GLN A 728 15.22 -26.15 -12.05
C GLN A 728 15.01 -24.75 -12.64
N ILE A 729 13.91 -24.07 -12.29
CA ILE A 729 13.63 -22.69 -12.75
C ILE A 729 14.74 -21.75 -12.26
N LYS A 730 15.11 -21.83 -10.98
CA LYS A 730 16.17 -20.98 -10.40
C LYS A 730 17.50 -21.22 -11.11
N GLN A 731 17.88 -22.48 -11.34
CA GLN A 731 19.10 -22.82 -12.08
C GLN A 731 19.10 -22.23 -13.48
N ILE A 732 17.97 -22.31 -14.21
CA ILE A 732 17.84 -21.70 -15.54
C ILE A 732 17.86 -20.15 -15.47
N GLU A 733 17.30 -19.55 -14.42
CA GLU A 733 17.34 -18.09 -14.21
C GLU A 733 18.75 -17.60 -13.84
N ASP A 734 19.48 -18.36 -13.03
CA ASP A 734 20.90 -18.13 -12.70
C ASP A 734 21.77 -18.29 -13.96
N ASP A 735 21.53 -19.32 -14.79
CA ASP A 735 22.20 -19.52 -16.08
C ASP A 735 21.92 -18.36 -17.05
N ILE A 736 20.66 -17.94 -17.21
CA ILE A 736 20.27 -16.76 -18.02
C ILE A 736 20.97 -15.48 -17.50
N ALA A 737 21.12 -15.33 -16.19
CA ALA A 737 21.81 -14.17 -15.60
C ALA A 737 23.34 -14.24 -15.77
N VAL A 738 23.95 -15.43 -15.80
CA VAL A 738 25.37 -15.62 -16.12
C VAL A 738 25.63 -15.38 -17.61
N ASP A 739 24.90 -16.06 -18.48
CA ASP A 739 25.05 -15.92 -19.94
C ASP A 739 24.66 -14.51 -20.41
N GLY A 740 23.64 -13.88 -19.79
CA GLY A 740 23.25 -12.50 -20.06
C GLY A 740 24.28 -11.45 -19.60
N ARG A 741 25.01 -11.72 -18.51
CA ARG A 741 26.16 -10.88 -18.13
C ARG A 741 27.31 -11.01 -19.13
N LYS A 742 27.54 -12.20 -19.69
CA LYS A 742 28.53 -12.44 -20.75
C LYS A 742 28.15 -11.76 -22.07
N GLU A 743 26.89 -11.87 -22.52
CA GLU A 743 26.42 -11.16 -23.73
C GLU A 743 26.56 -9.64 -23.55
N ALA A 744 26.18 -9.13 -22.39
CA ALA A 744 26.32 -7.71 -22.07
C ALA A 744 27.79 -7.25 -21.98
N SER A 745 28.71 -8.04 -21.39
CA SER A 745 30.12 -7.67 -21.31
C SER A 745 30.80 -7.67 -22.68
N LEU A 746 30.60 -8.73 -23.48
CA LEU A 746 31.12 -8.83 -24.85
C LEU A 746 30.60 -7.69 -25.74
N ARG A 747 29.35 -7.28 -25.54
CA ARG A 747 28.74 -6.14 -26.24
C ARG A 747 29.26 -4.79 -25.75
N LEU A 748 29.53 -4.64 -24.46
CA LEU A 748 30.15 -3.43 -23.90
C LEU A 748 31.60 -3.26 -24.38
N GLU A 749 32.33 -4.36 -24.58
CA GLU A 749 33.66 -4.38 -25.19
C GLU A 749 33.64 -4.01 -26.68
N LEU A 750 32.53 -4.28 -27.39
CA LEU A 750 32.33 -3.84 -28.77
C LEU A 750 32.05 -2.34 -28.91
N GLU A 751 31.48 -1.69 -27.89
CA GLU A 751 31.01 -0.28 -27.92
C GLU A 751 31.92 0.74 -27.20
N LYS A 752 32.99 0.32 -26.50
CA LYS A 752 33.90 1.23 -25.79
C LYS A 752 34.99 1.85 -26.67
N GLU A 753 34.85 3.14 -27.00
CA GLU A 753 36.00 4.05 -26.98
C GLU A 753 36.32 4.41 -25.52
N VAL A 754 37.60 4.52 -25.16
CA VAL A 754 38.05 4.67 -23.77
C VAL A 754 38.19 6.14 -23.40
N ASP A 755 37.33 6.61 -22.50
CA ASP A 755 37.51 7.90 -21.81
C ASP A 755 38.50 7.73 -20.65
N THR A 756 39.59 8.48 -20.68
CA THR A 756 40.72 8.36 -19.74
C THR A 756 40.51 9.12 -18.42
N GLY A 757 39.43 9.89 -18.28
CA GLY A 757 39.20 10.75 -17.11
C GLY A 757 38.99 10.03 -15.78
N ILE A 758 38.46 8.80 -15.79
CA ILE A 758 38.01 8.11 -14.56
C ILE A 758 39.20 7.69 -13.67
N CYS A 759 40.33 7.28 -14.24
CA CYS A 759 41.51 6.84 -13.48
C CYS A 759 42.18 8.01 -12.75
N VAL A 760 42.35 9.14 -13.46
CA VAL A 760 42.93 10.38 -12.90
C VAL A 760 42.13 10.90 -11.71
N GLN A 761 40.80 10.75 -11.75
CA GLN A 761 39.92 11.20 -10.68
C GLN A 761 39.97 10.27 -9.46
N ALA A 762 40.05 8.95 -9.67
CA ALA A 762 40.24 7.99 -8.57
C ALA A 762 41.61 8.13 -7.89
N GLU A 763 42.68 8.41 -8.65
CA GLU A 763 44.02 8.69 -8.13
C GLU A 763 44.06 9.99 -7.29
N ALA A 764 43.33 11.04 -7.72
CA ALA A 764 43.19 12.28 -6.95
C ALA A 764 42.42 12.08 -5.63
N ASP A 765 41.34 11.30 -5.66
CA ASP A 765 40.54 11.00 -4.47
C ASP A 765 41.33 10.17 -3.44
N ILE A 766 42.09 9.15 -3.87
CA ILE A 766 42.99 8.38 -2.98
C ILE A 766 43.93 9.33 -2.24
N LYS A 767 44.62 10.21 -2.97
CA LYS A 767 45.57 11.16 -2.39
C LYS A 767 44.92 12.10 -1.37
N SER A 768 43.69 12.56 -1.64
CA SER A 768 42.94 13.37 -0.68
C SER A 768 42.59 12.61 0.60
N TYR A 769 42.31 11.31 0.53
CA TYR A 769 42.05 10.49 1.71
C TYR A 769 43.33 10.13 2.48
N GLU A 770 44.48 9.95 1.81
CA GLU A 770 45.79 9.77 2.45
C GLU A 770 46.23 11.01 3.23
N GLU A 771 46.04 12.21 2.65
CA GLU A 771 46.27 13.49 3.32
C GLU A 771 45.37 13.65 4.56
N ALA A 772 44.10 13.25 4.46
CA ALA A 772 43.17 13.26 5.60
C ALA A 772 43.57 12.26 6.71
N ILE A 773 43.96 11.04 6.36
CA ILE A 773 44.47 10.04 7.33
C ILE A 773 45.72 10.56 8.04
N THR A 774 46.63 11.20 7.31
CA THR A 774 47.85 11.80 7.88
C THR A 774 47.50 12.91 8.89
N SER A 775 46.52 13.76 8.57
CA SER A 775 45.99 14.76 9.50
C SER A 775 45.38 14.13 10.76
N TYR A 776 44.56 13.08 10.62
CA TYR A 776 43.94 12.41 11.76
C TYR A 776 44.97 11.69 12.65
N LEU A 777 46.01 11.08 12.07
CA LEU A 777 47.11 10.47 12.83
C LEU A 777 47.88 11.51 13.67
N LEU A 778 48.12 12.70 13.12
CA LEU A 778 48.71 13.81 13.88
C LEU A 778 47.80 14.26 15.04
N THR A 779 46.48 14.31 14.84
CA THR A 779 45.55 14.64 15.94
C THR A 779 45.49 13.56 17.02
N ILE A 780 45.62 12.27 16.68
CA ILE A 780 45.73 11.20 17.68
C ILE A 780 47.04 11.32 18.47
N ALA A 781 48.16 11.62 17.81
CA ALA A 781 49.44 11.83 18.49
C ALA A 781 49.41 13.03 19.47
N ASP A 782 48.71 14.11 19.12
CA ASP A 782 48.52 15.27 19.98
C ASP A 782 47.56 14.96 21.17
N ILE A 783 46.51 14.16 20.95
CA ILE A 783 45.63 13.66 22.03
C ILE A 783 46.38 12.70 22.97
N ASP A 784 47.22 11.80 22.43
CA ASP A 784 48.03 10.88 23.24
C ASP A 784 49.06 11.64 24.08
N LYS A 785 49.73 12.64 23.50
CA LYS A 785 50.61 13.54 24.26
C LYS A 785 49.86 14.25 25.38
N LYS A 786 48.65 14.76 25.13
CA LYS A 786 47.79 15.37 26.15
C LYS A 786 47.37 14.38 27.24
N LEU A 787 47.07 13.12 26.89
CA LEU A 787 46.75 12.07 27.86
C LEU A 787 47.95 11.76 28.78
N ASP A 788 49.17 11.73 28.24
CA ASP A 788 50.40 11.57 29.02
C ASP A 788 50.67 12.79 29.92
N GLU A 789 50.50 14.02 29.42
CA GLU A 789 50.62 15.26 30.21
C GLU A 789 49.57 15.31 31.37
N ILE A 790 48.33 14.89 31.10
CA ILE A 790 47.28 14.73 32.13
C ILE A 790 47.68 13.65 33.15
N GLY A 791 48.23 12.52 32.68
CA GLY A 791 48.70 11.41 33.52
C GLY A 791 49.84 11.83 34.46
N GLN A 792 50.84 12.55 33.95
CA GLN A 792 51.95 13.08 34.73
C GLN A 792 51.48 14.10 35.79
N ARG A 793 50.52 14.98 35.43
CA ARG A 793 49.88 15.91 36.38
C ARG A 793 49.07 15.21 37.48
N GLY A 794 48.48 14.04 37.19
CA GLY A 794 47.67 13.27 38.13
C GLY A 794 48.46 12.50 39.20
N GLN A 795 49.70 12.09 38.92
CA GLN A 795 50.52 11.32 39.87
C GLN A 795 50.86 12.07 41.18
N PRO A 796 51.40 13.31 41.18
CA PRO A 796 51.74 14.01 42.42
C PRO A 796 50.50 14.35 43.24
N LEU A 797 49.39 14.74 42.60
CA LEU A 797 48.11 14.99 43.28
C LEU A 797 47.60 13.76 44.05
N LYS A 798 47.83 12.55 43.51
CA LYS A 798 47.47 11.29 44.17
C LYS A 798 48.39 10.93 45.34
N GLN A 799 49.65 11.37 45.34
CA GLN A 799 50.54 11.25 46.50
C GLN A 799 50.12 12.22 47.61
N ILE A 800 49.93 13.50 47.27
CA ILE A 800 49.45 14.54 48.20
C ILE A 800 48.12 14.13 48.86
N LEU A 801 47.19 13.54 48.10
CA LEU A 801 45.93 13.00 48.63
C LEU A 801 46.13 11.94 49.72
N ASN A 802 47.13 11.05 49.56
CA ASN A 802 47.39 9.98 50.52
C ASN A 802 48.12 10.50 51.76
N GLU A 803 49.03 11.45 51.59
CA GLU A 803 49.77 12.09 52.68
C GLU A 803 48.84 12.96 53.55
N THR A 804 48.06 13.85 52.93
CA THR A 804 47.05 14.68 53.63
C THR A 804 46.00 13.80 54.34
N LYS A 805 45.61 12.66 53.76
CA LYS A 805 44.71 11.70 54.43
C LYS A 805 45.30 11.16 55.73
N ALA A 806 46.59 10.81 55.75
CA ALA A 806 47.26 10.33 56.95
C ALA A 806 47.38 11.43 58.02
N SER A 807 47.70 12.67 57.60
CA SER A 807 47.79 13.83 58.52
C SER A 807 46.44 14.20 59.14
N VAL A 808 45.34 14.15 58.37
CA VAL A 808 43.97 14.33 58.89
C VAL A 808 43.67 13.26 59.95
N GLN A 809 44.04 12.00 59.69
CA GLN A 809 43.74 10.89 60.58
C GLN A 809 44.47 11.02 61.94
N ALA A 810 45.74 11.42 61.94
CA ALA A 810 46.49 11.70 63.16
C ALA A 810 45.94 12.91 63.95
N ALA A 811 45.44 13.94 63.27
CA ALA A 811 44.79 15.08 63.91
C ALA A 811 43.43 14.71 64.53
N ASP A 812 42.70 13.77 63.91
CA ASP A 812 41.40 13.26 64.41
C ASP A 812 41.59 12.48 65.73
N ASP A 813 42.64 11.64 65.83
CA ASP A 813 42.99 10.91 67.05
C ASP A 813 43.37 11.84 68.22
N ALA A 814 44.10 12.93 67.93
CA ALA A 814 44.44 13.94 68.92
C ALA A 814 43.19 14.70 69.42
N LEU A 815 42.29 15.08 68.49
CA LEU A 815 41.01 15.69 68.83
C LEU A 815 40.12 14.74 69.64
N SER A 816 40.12 13.44 69.32
CA SER A 816 39.34 12.43 70.05
C SER A 816 39.71 12.40 71.54
N ASN A 817 40.99 12.42 71.87
CA ASN A 817 41.45 12.40 73.26
C ASN A 817 41.07 13.66 74.05
N LEU A 818 41.20 14.86 73.46
CA LEU A 818 40.73 16.11 74.08
C LEU A 818 39.21 16.15 74.21
N ARG A 819 38.48 15.71 73.17
CA ARG A 819 37.02 15.54 73.18
C ARG A 819 36.58 14.58 74.27
N ASN A 820 37.32 13.51 74.58
CA ASN A 820 36.98 12.58 75.65
C ASN A 820 37.17 13.19 77.06
N SER A 821 38.20 14.03 77.25
CA SER A 821 38.40 14.77 78.51
C SER A 821 37.31 15.82 78.75
N ILE A 822 36.93 16.57 77.69
CA ILE A 822 35.79 17.48 77.73
C ILE A 822 34.49 16.69 77.91
N SER A 823 34.24 15.65 77.12
CA SER A 823 33.08 14.75 77.23
C SER A 823 32.87 14.22 78.65
N SER A 824 33.92 13.93 79.42
CA SER A 824 33.76 13.49 80.82
C SER A 824 33.27 14.59 81.78
N ARG A 825 33.58 15.86 81.50
CA ARG A 825 33.17 17.03 82.30
C ARG A 825 31.87 17.62 81.79
N SER A 826 31.77 17.80 80.46
CA SER A 826 30.54 18.10 79.76
C SER A 826 29.50 17.08 80.16
N SER A 827 29.70 15.76 80.09
CA SER A 827 28.71 14.75 80.53
C SER A 827 28.15 14.96 81.95
N LYS A 828 28.88 15.59 82.88
CA LYS A 828 28.36 15.97 84.20
C LYS A 828 27.67 17.33 84.21
N LEU A 829 28.22 18.30 83.48
CA LEU A 829 27.58 19.59 83.20
C LEU A 829 26.32 19.45 82.35
N GLU A 830 26.26 18.43 81.52
CA GLU A 830 25.28 18.00 80.54
C GLU A 830 24.35 16.99 81.20
N GLN A 831 24.72 16.25 82.24
CA GLN A 831 23.69 15.63 83.09
C GLN A 831 22.86 16.68 83.84
N LEU A 832 23.47 17.76 84.32
CA LEU A 832 22.75 18.84 85.02
C LEU A 832 22.11 19.85 84.05
N ASN A 833 22.80 20.21 82.97
CA ASN A 833 22.24 20.99 81.87
C ASN A 833 21.20 20.16 81.15
N ASP A 834 21.44 18.94 80.65
CA ASP A 834 20.37 18.09 80.10
C ASP A 834 19.32 17.77 81.15
N ASP A 835 19.50 17.92 82.46
CA ASP A 835 18.33 17.90 83.35
C ASP A 835 17.49 19.18 83.20
N VAL A 836 18.11 20.35 83.28
CA VAL A 836 17.45 21.67 83.09
C VAL A 836 16.87 21.83 81.70
N LYS A 837 17.64 21.48 80.69
CA LYS A 837 17.41 21.45 79.25
C LYS A 837 16.51 20.27 78.90
N TYR A 838 16.53 19.11 79.56
CA TYR A 838 15.44 18.13 79.41
C TYR A 838 14.14 18.74 79.88
N TYR A 839 14.08 19.44 81.01
CA TYR A 839 12.83 20.06 81.44
C TYR A 839 12.45 21.31 80.59
N ARG A 840 13.41 22.13 80.14
CA ARG A 840 13.19 23.28 79.24
C ARG A 840 12.92 22.86 77.81
N GLU A 841 13.73 22.02 77.18
CA GLU A 841 13.41 21.37 75.91
C GLU A 841 12.19 20.46 76.00
N LYS A 842 11.76 19.94 77.15
CA LYS A 842 10.46 19.22 77.23
C LYS A 842 9.30 20.20 77.29
N LEU A 843 9.50 21.37 77.88
CA LEU A 843 8.63 22.55 77.74
C LEU A 843 8.58 23.04 76.30
N ASP A 844 9.70 23.42 75.72
CA ASP A 844 9.85 23.88 74.34
C ASP A 844 9.47 22.79 73.35
N ASN A 845 9.72 21.50 73.62
CA ASN A 845 9.16 20.41 72.81
C ASN A 845 7.66 20.31 73.00
N TYR A 846 7.07 20.55 74.18
CA TYR A 846 5.61 20.53 74.29
C TYR A 846 4.98 21.77 73.63
N HIS A 847 5.63 22.94 73.68
CA HIS A 847 5.23 24.13 72.92
C HIS A 847 5.41 23.94 71.41
N MET A 848 6.58 23.53 70.94
CA MET A 848 6.85 23.19 69.54
C MET A 848 6.05 21.97 69.07
N LYS A 849 5.71 20.99 69.92
CA LYS A 849 4.76 19.92 69.56
C LYS A 849 3.34 20.44 69.51
N LEU A 850 2.92 21.36 70.37
CA LEU A 850 1.61 22.00 70.26
C LEU A 850 1.52 22.81 68.97
N GLU A 851 2.53 23.63 68.69
CA GLU A 851 2.62 24.49 67.51
C GLU A 851 2.79 23.67 66.23
N SER A 852 3.74 22.75 66.16
CA SER A 852 3.86 21.86 64.99
C SER A 852 2.70 20.87 64.83
N THR A 853 2.02 20.45 65.90
CA THR A 853 0.77 19.67 65.77
C THR A 853 -0.37 20.55 65.24
N ARG A 854 -0.42 21.83 65.61
CA ARG A 854 -1.34 22.81 65.01
C ARG A 854 -1.02 23.08 63.54
N THR A 855 0.24 23.34 63.18
CA THR A 855 0.68 23.55 61.80
C THR A 855 0.41 22.32 60.96
N LYS A 856 0.80 21.12 61.43
CA LYS A 856 0.47 19.84 60.79
C LYS A 856 -1.03 19.61 60.68
N SER A 857 -1.84 20.05 61.65
CA SER A 857 -3.30 19.98 61.50
C SER A 857 -3.78 20.90 60.36
N GLY A 858 -3.23 22.12 60.25
CA GLY A 858 -3.49 23.02 59.12
C GLY A 858 -3.10 22.41 57.76
N GLU A 859 -1.87 21.90 57.67
CA GLU A 859 -1.33 21.23 56.47
C GLU A 859 -2.13 19.96 56.12
N PHE A 860 -2.52 19.14 57.10
CA PHE A 860 -3.39 17.98 56.88
C PHE A 860 -4.76 18.41 56.38
N ARG A 861 -5.34 19.50 56.88
CA ARG A 861 -6.64 20.01 56.38
C ARG A 861 -6.54 20.41 54.90
N GLU A 862 -5.50 21.12 54.50
CA GLU A 862 -5.29 21.52 53.10
C GLU A 862 -4.98 20.30 52.21
N GLY A 863 -4.12 19.39 52.68
CA GLY A 863 -3.79 18.14 51.98
C GLY A 863 -4.97 17.18 51.83
N ILE A 864 -5.87 17.09 52.82
CA ILE A 864 -7.13 16.33 52.72
C ILE A 864 -8.02 16.93 51.61
N GLN A 865 -8.11 18.27 51.53
CA GLN A 865 -8.89 18.95 50.48
C GLN A 865 -8.34 18.65 49.07
N GLU A 866 -7.01 18.60 48.91
CA GLU A 866 -6.36 18.21 47.65
C GLU A 866 -6.57 16.72 47.34
N GLN A 867 -6.44 15.83 48.33
CA GLN A 867 -6.69 14.40 48.17
C GLN A 867 -8.15 14.10 47.77
N ILE A 868 -9.12 14.83 48.31
CA ILE A 868 -10.53 14.77 47.91
C ILE A 868 -10.67 15.10 46.41
N SER A 869 -10.09 16.22 45.96
CA SER A 869 -10.11 16.61 44.54
C SER A 869 -9.47 15.56 43.64
N ASN A 870 -8.36 14.95 44.07
CA ASN A 870 -7.67 13.90 43.32
C ASN A 870 -8.47 12.58 43.29
N ALA A 871 -9.19 12.23 44.36
CA ALA A 871 -10.02 11.04 44.41
C ALA A 871 -11.27 11.13 43.50
N GLU A 872 -11.90 12.32 43.41
CA GLU A 872 -13.08 12.57 42.58
C GLU A 872 -12.85 12.35 41.08
N VAL A 873 -11.62 12.55 40.58
CA VAL A 873 -11.22 12.28 39.18
C VAL A 873 -11.36 10.79 38.79
N TYR A 874 -11.24 9.88 39.76
CA TYR A 874 -11.31 8.44 39.55
C TYR A 874 -12.73 7.90 39.79
N CYS A 875 -13.35 8.25 40.93
CA CYS A 875 -14.76 7.98 41.21
C CYS A 875 -15.31 8.93 42.29
N ARG A 876 -16.63 9.15 42.30
CA ARG A 876 -17.31 9.94 43.36
C ARG A 876 -17.33 9.17 44.68
N ARG A 877 -17.31 9.87 45.82
CA ARG A 877 -17.33 9.28 47.19
C ARG A 877 -18.45 8.24 47.35
N GLU A 878 -19.65 8.52 46.84
CA GLU A 878 -20.80 7.60 46.82
C GLU A 878 -20.53 6.26 46.13
N VAL A 879 -19.77 6.27 45.03
CA VAL A 879 -19.42 5.06 44.25
C VAL A 879 -18.29 4.30 44.93
N ALA A 880 -17.39 4.98 45.63
CA ALA A 880 -16.36 4.35 46.43
C ALA A 880 -16.94 3.57 47.63
N PHE A 881 -17.96 4.11 48.30
CA PHE A 881 -18.60 3.49 49.47
C PHE A 881 -19.92 2.77 49.15
N ALA A 882 -20.10 2.34 47.89
CA ALA A 882 -21.21 1.47 47.50
C ALA A 882 -21.09 0.07 48.14
N ALA A 883 -22.23 -0.59 48.38
CA ALA A 883 -22.30 -1.87 49.10
C ALA A 883 -21.63 -3.07 48.39
N ASP A 884 -21.23 -2.92 47.13
CA ASP A 884 -20.49 -3.90 46.34
C ASP A 884 -18.96 -3.64 46.30
N MET A 885 -18.46 -2.66 47.05
CA MET A 885 -17.04 -2.29 47.10
C MET A 885 -16.36 -2.80 48.38
N PRO A 886 -15.07 -3.19 48.34
CA PRO A 886 -14.34 -3.62 49.54
C PRO A 886 -14.27 -2.56 50.64
N GLU A 887 -14.22 -2.97 51.90
CA GLU A 887 -14.16 -2.06 53.05
C GLU A 887 -12.72 -1.65 53.41
N SER A 888 -11.76 -2.58 53.33
CA SER A 888 -10.36 -2.37 53.71
C SER A 888 -9.45 -1.92 52.56
N ILE A 889 -8.34 -1.25 52.89
CA ILE A 889 -7.28 -0.91 51.95
C ILE A 889 -6.64 -2.17 51.36
N ASP A 890 -6.37 -3.20 52.17
CA ASP A 890 -5.69 -4.41 51.70
C ASP A 890 -6.63 -5.31 50.87
N ASP A 891 -7.93 -5.33 51.18
CA ASP A 891 -8.94 -5.97 50.31
C ASP A 891 -9.06 -5.23 48.97
N THR A 892 -9.05 -3.89 49.00
CA THR A 892 -9.08 -3.06 47.78
C THR A 892 -7.84 -3.31 46.91
N LYS A 893 -6.64 -3.36 47.51
CA LYS A 893 -5.39 -3.72 46.80
C LYS A 893 -5.47 -5.14 46.22
N SER A 894 -5.94 -6.10 47.00
CA SER A 894 -6.06 -7.51 46.57
C SER A 894 -7.05 -7.68 45.41
N GLU A 895 -8.14 -6.91 45.39
CA GLU A 895 -9.08 -6.89 44.26
C GLU A 895 -8.49 -6.17 43.04
N ILE A 896 -7.77 -5.05 43.22
CA ILE A 896 -7.02 -4.39 42.12
C ILE A 896 -5.98 -5.35 41.50
N GLU A 897 -5.28 -6.13 42.32
CA GLU A 897 -4.30 -7.10 41.85
C GLU A 897 -4.97 -8.26 41.11
N ARG A 898 -6.08 -8.83 41.64
CA ARG A 898 -6.87 -9.83 40.93
C ARG A 898 -7.42 -9.33 39.60
N VAL A 899 -7.99 -8.13 39.55
CA VAL A 899 -8.51 -7.52 38.31
C VAL A 899 -7.38 -7.23 37.34
N SER A 900 -6.22 -6.77 37.82
CA SER A 900 -5.04 -6.56 36.97
C SER A 900 -4.46 -7.87 36.43
N GLN A 901 -4.42 -8.95 37.22
CA GLN A 901 -4.05 -10.28 36.74
C GLN A 901 -5.06 -10.83 35.72
N GLN A 902 -6.35 -10.50 35.84
CA GLN A 902 -7.35 -10.86 34.82
C GLN A 902 -7.18 -10.08 33.52
N ILE A 903 -6.85 -8.78 33.59
CA ILE A 903 -6.51 -7.95 32.43
C ILE A 903 -5.23 -8.47 31.76
N ASN A 904 -4.14 -8.65 32.52
CA ASN A 904 -2.88 -9.18 31.99
C ASN A 904 -3.07 -10.56 31.33
N ARG A 905 -3.85 -11.47 31.94
CA ARG A 905 -4.18 -12.77 31.31
C ARG A 905 -5.05 -12.67 30.07
N ALA A 906 -5.82 -11.59 29.92
CA ALA A 906 -6.57 -11.33 28.69
C ALA A 906 -5.64 -10.77 27.60
N GLU A 907 -4.69 -9.90 27.96
CA GLU A 907 -3.67 -9.37 27.04
C GLU A 907 -2.67 -10.46 26.61
N GLU A 908 -2.17 -11.29 27.53
CA GLU A 908 -1.31 -12.46 27.26
C GLU A 908 -1.94 -13.46 26.29
N ARG A 909 -3.28 -13.62 26.31
CA ARG A 909 -4.01 -14.49 25.36
C ARG A 909 -4.06 -13.93 23.94
N VAL A 910 -3.94 -12.61 23.80
CA VAL A 910 -4.05 -11.90 22.51
C VAL A 910 -2.66 -11.47 21.99
N GLY A 911 -1.66 -11.36 22.87
CA GLY A 911 -0.27 -11.08 22.56
C GLY A 911 0.08 -9.61 22.31
N LEU A 912 -0.88 -8.70 22.50
CA LEU A 912 -0.79 -7.26 22.25
C LEU A 912 -1.64 -6.52 23.30
N SER A 913 -1.24 -5.31 23.67
CA SER A 913 -2.01 -4.46 24.59
C SER A 913 -3.27 -3.87 23.93
N GLN A 914 -4.23 -3.43 24.75
CA GLN A 914 -5.48 -2.84 24.24
C GLN A 914 -5.23 -1.62 23.33
N ASP A 915 -4.29 -0.74 23.68
CA ASP A 915 -3.98 0.47 22.90
C ASP A 915 -3.28 0.14 21.58
N GLU A 916 -2.38 -0.84 21.57
CA GLU A 916 -1.75 -1.34 20.34
C GLU A 916 -2.80 -1.94 19.39
N ILE A 917 -3.80 -2.66 19.90
CA ILE A 917 -4.88 -3.23 19.08
C ILE A 917 -5.81 -2.17 18.51
N MET A 918 -6.12 -1.11 19.27
CA MET A 918 -6.86 0.04 18.74
C MET A 918 -6.06 0.74 17.64
N ALA A 919 -4.78 1.05 17.88
CA ALA A 919 -3.90 1.66 16.89
C ALA A 919 -3.74 0.79 15.62
N LEU A 920 -3.63 -0.53 15.78
CA LEU A 920 -3.52 -1.49 14.67
C LEU A 920 -4.83 -1.57 13.87
N PHE A 921 -5.99 -1.54 14.53
CA PHE A 921 -7.30 -1.45 13.88
C PHE A 921 -7.49 -0.14 13.10
N GLU A 922 -7.15 1.02 13.68
CA GLU A 922 -7.26 2.31 12.98
C GLU A 922 -6.31 2.39 11.78
N ASN A 923 -5.06 1.95 11.96
CA ASN A 923 -4.05 1.93 10.92
C ASN A 923 -4.42 0.99 9.76
N SER A 924 -4.89 -0.24 10.06
CA SER A 924 -5.35 -1.19 9.03
C SER A 924 -6.62 -0.70 8.32
N LYS A 925 -7.61 -0.15 9.05
CA LYS A 925 -8.82 0.48 8.49
C LYS A 925 -8.47 1.64 7.54
N SER A 926 -7.57 2.52 7.97
CA SER A 926 -7.10 3.66 7.18
C SER A 926 -6.35 3.20 5.93
N LYS A 927 -5.40 2.27 6.06
CA LYS A 927 -4.66 1.68 4.93
C LYS A 927 -5.59 1.02 3.91
N TYR A 928 -6.54 0.20 4.38
CA TYR A 928 -7.51 -0.49 3.52
C TYR A 928 -8.40 0.50 2.77
N ASN A 929 -9.04 1.45 3.46
CA ASN A 929 -9.91 2.43 2.83
C ASN A 929 -9.17 3.30 1.82
N ASN A 930 -7.97 3.80 2.17
CA ASN A 930 -7.14 4.59 1.27
C ASN A 930 -6.70 3.80 0.02
N ALA A 931 -6.42 2.50 0.17
CA ALA A 931 -6.05 1.64 -0.95
C ALA A 931 -7.24 1.37 -1.88
N VAL A 932 -8.44 1.13 -1.34
CA VAL A 932 -9.68 0.94 -2.12
C VAL A 932 -10.05 2.19 -2.90
N THR A 933 -10.02 3.37 -2.27
CA THR A 933 -10.34 4.64 -2.94
C THR A 933 -9.39 4.91 -4.11
N LYS A 934 -8.07 4.83 -3.88
CA LYS A 934 -7.05 5.03 -4.93
C LYS A 934 -7.16 4.00 -6.05
N TYR A 935 -7.56 2.76 -5.75
CA TYR A 935 -7.77 1.74 -6.77
C TYR A 935 -8.91 2.12 -7.73
N ALA A 936 -10.06 2.54 -7.19
CA ALA A 936 -11.20 2.97 -7.99
C ALA A 936 -10.89 4.22 -8.85
N GLU A 937 -10.10 5.17 -8.30
CA GLU A 937 -9.60 6.33 -9.06
C GLU A 937 -8.72 5.90 -10.25
N ILE A 938 -7.75 5.01 -10.02
CA ILE A 938 -6.82 4.54 -11.06
C ILE A 938 -7.55 3.67 -12.10
N GLU A 939 -8.46 2.79 -11.68
CA GLU A 939 -9.30 1.98 -12.57
C GLU A 939 -10.14 2.86 -13.51
N THR A 940 -10.76 3.91 -12.95
CA THR A 940 -11.53 4.90 -13.72
C THR A 940 -10.64 5.65 -14.72
N ALA A 941 -9.44 6.07 -14.30
CA ALA A 941 -8.49 6.76 -15.16
C ALA A 941 -7.98 5.86 -16.31
N ILE A 942 -7.65 4.60 -16.04
CA ILE A 942 -7.23 3.63 -17.07
C ILE A 942 -8.37 3.39 -18.08
N LYS A 943 -9.62 3.26 -17.61
CA LYS A 943 -10.79 3.14 -18.50
C LYS A 943 -10.92 4.34 -19.43
N GLN A 944 -10.84 5.57 -18.90
CA GLN A 944 -10.89 6.79 -19.71
C GLN A 944 -9.74 6.88 -20.73
N VAL A 945 -8.53 6.46 -20.35
CA VAL A 945 -7.37 6.39 -21.26
C VAL A 945 -7.62 5.38 -22.38
N ASN A 946 -8.10 4.17 -22.07
CA ASN A 946 -8.43 3.15 -23.07
C ASN A 946 -9.53 3.62 -24.04
N ASP A 947 -10.59 4.25 -23.53
CA ASP A 947 -11.68 4.81 -24.36
C ASP A 947 -11.20 6.00 -25.23
N SER A 948 -10.20 6.76 -24.77
CA SER A 948 -9.54 7.82 -25.54
C SER A 948 -8.63 7.25 -26.64
N ILE A 949 -7.84 6.23 -26.31
CA ILE A 949 -6.96 5.53 -27.26
C ILE A 949 -7.78 4.87 -28.36
N LYS A 950 -8.86 4.15 -28.02
CA LYS A 950 -9.75 3.49 -28.98
C LYS A 950 -10.33 4.48 -30.00
N ARG A 951 -10.83 5.63 -29.53
CA ARG A 951 -11.32 6.71 -30.40
C ARG A 951 -10.20 7.26 -31.29
N ARG A 952 -9.02 7.53 -30.76
CA ARG A 952 -7.89 8.06 -31.54
C ARG A 952 -7.33 7.08 -32.57
N LEU A 953 -7.36 5.77 -32.30
CA LEU A 953 -6.99 4.73 -33.28
C LEU A 953 -8.00 4.69 -34.44
N GLN A 954 -9.30 4.84 -34.16
CA GLN A 954 -10.31 5.02 -35.21
C GLN A 954 -10.07 6.31 -36.00
N SER A 955 -9.83 7.44 -35.33
CA SER A 955 -9.49 8.71 -35.99
C SER A 955 -8.22 8.61 -36.84
N LEU A 956 -7.18 7.89 -36.41
CA LEU A 956 -5.99 7.64 -37.22
C LEU A 956 -6.30 6.81 -38.47
N SER A 957 -7.18 5.81 -38.38
CA SER A 957 -7.60 5.02 -39.55
C SER A 957 -8.31 5.91 -40.59
N TYR A 958 -9.25 6.76 -40.15
CA TYR A 958 -9.90 7.73 -41.02
C TYR A 958 -8.92 8.75 -41.60
N ALA A 959 -8.02 9.30 -40.76
CA ALA A 959 -7.01 10.25 -41.20
C ALA A 959 -6.02 9.65 -42.22
N LYS A 960 -5.62 8.37 -42.08
CA LYS A 960 -4.80 7.67 -43.08
C LYS A 960 -5.54 7.57 -44.42
N ALA A 961 -6.82 7.18 -44.42
CA ALA A 961 -7.61 7.09 -45.64
C ALA A 961 -7.83 8.46 -46.32
N ASP A 962 -8.19 9.48 -45.53
CA ASP A 962 -8.44 10.85 -46.00
C ASP A 962 -7.18 11.55 -46.53
N THR A 963 -6.06 11.46 -45.81
CA THR A 963 -4.75 12.02 -46.22
C THR A 963 -4.28 11.38 -47.52
N CYS A 964 -4.32 10.04 -47.62
CA CYS A 964 -3.88 9.33 -48.82
C CYS A 964 -4.82 9.56 -50.01
N GLY A 965 -6.13 9.64 -49.78
CA GLY A 965 -7.12 9.97 -50.81
C GLY A 965 -6.95 11.40 -51.33
N THR A 966 -6.74 12.37 -50.44
CA THR A 966 -6.45 13.77 -50.78
C THR A 966 -5.18 13.88 -51.62
N ALA A 967 -4.11 13.16 -51.24
CA ALA A 967 -2.87 13.12 -52.00
C ALA A 967 -3.05 12.47 -53.39
N ASP A 968 -3.78 11.36 -53.50
CA ASP A 968 -4.05 10.71 -54.79
C ASP A 968 -4.87 11.61 -55.74
N LEU A 969 -5.87 12.33 -55.22
CA LEU A 969 -6.64 13.32 -56.00
C LEU A 969 -5.75 14.48 -56.47
N ASP A 970 -4.95 15.06 -55.59
CA ASP A 970 -4.04 16.17 -55.91
C ASP A 970 -2.92 15.76 -56.89
N PHE A 971 -2.45 14.51 -56.78
CA PHE A 971 -1.52 13.90 -57.73
C PHE A 971 -2.16 13.74 -59.12
N LYS A 972 -3.38 13.18 -59.18
CA LYS A 972 -4.15 13.04 -60.43
C LYS A 972 -4.40 14.37 -61.13
N GLU A 973 -4.69 15.43 -60.36
CA GLU A 973 -4.82 16.78 -60.92
C GLU A 973 -3.50 17.30 -61.48
N SER A 974 -2.39 17.11 -60.77
CA SER A 974 -1.04 17.51 -61.21
C SER A 974 -0.65 16.85 -62.55
N LEU A 975 -0.99 15.57 -62.74
CA LEU A 975 -0.69 14.84 -63.98
C LEU A 975 -1.43 15.39 -65.21
N ARG A 976 -2.65 15.92 -65.02
CA ARG A 976 -3.44 16.52 -66.12
C ARG A 976 -2.77 17.74 -66.74
N PHE A 977 -1.90 18.44 -66.00
CA PHE A 977 -1.10 19.56 -66.52
C PHE A 977 -0.20 19.17 -67.70
N ARG A 978 0.05 17.87 -67.92
CA ARG A 978 0.81 17.32 -69.06
C ARG A 978 0.01 16.27 -69.86
N ASN A 979 -1.33 16.27 -69.77
CA ASN A 979 -2.20 15.25 -70.37
C ASN A 979 -1.84 13.80 -69.97
N LEU A 980 -1.22 13.61 -68.80
CA LEU A 980 -0.96 12.30 -68.21
C LEU A 980 -2.14 11.89 -67.32
N SER A 981 -2.37 10.58 -67.22
CA SER A 981 -3.31 9.98 -66.27
C SER A 981 -2.58 9.01 -65.35
N GLY A 982 -3.15 8.66 -64.19
CA GLY A 982 -2.42 7.89 -63.19
C GLY A 982 -3.05 7.89 -61.81
N GLY A 983 -2.26 7.56 -60.79
CA GLY A 983 -2.66 7.59 -59.38
C GLY A 983 -1.59 7.09 -58.42
N LEU A 984 -1.84 7.25 -57.14
CA LEU A 984 -1.05 6.75 -56.02
C LEU A 984 -1.71 5.51 -55.42
N ASN A 985 -0.94 4.44 -55.22
CA ASN A 985 -1.41 3.22 -54.58
C ASN A 985 -0.62 2.94 -53.30
N PHE A 986 -1.30 3.09 -52.15
CA PHE A 986 -0.75 2.90 -50.81
C PHE A 986 -1.09 1.50 -50.27
N ASP A 987 -0.06 0.66 -50.07
CA ASP A 987 -0.19 -0.63 -49.37
C ASP A 987 0.31 -0.46 -47.93
N PHE A 988 -0.61 -0.26 -46.99
CA PHE A 988 -0.31 -0.10 -45.56
C PHE A 988 0.25 -1.37 -44.91
N ASN A 989 -0.03 -2.57 -45.46
CA ASN A 989 0.45 -3.84 -44.92
C ASN A 989 1.91 -4.08 -45.30
N LYS A 990 2.26 -3.85 -46.57
CA LYS A 990 3.64 -3.94 -47.08
C LYS A 990 4.46 -2.67 -46.83
N LYS A 991 3.82 -1.58 -46.39
CA LYS A 991 4.40 -0.24 -46.22
C LYS A 991 5.04 0.27 -47.52
N THR A 992 4.30 0.21 -48.62
CA THR A 992 4.77 0.67 -49.93
C THR A 992 3.81 1.67 -50.60
N LEU A 993 4.38 2.57 -51.40
CA LEU A 993 3.67 3.57 -52.20
C LEU A 993 4.12 3.42 -53.66
N ASN A 994 3.23 2.88 -54.48
CA ASN A 994 3.45 2.75 -55.91
C ASN A 994 2.83 3.93 -56.64
N MET A 995 3.59 4.53 -57.56
CA MET A 995 3.12 5.62 -58.42
C MET A 995 2.82 5.02 -59.79
N LEU A 996 1.60 5.21 -60.28
CA LEU A 996 1.15 4.68 -61.56
C LEU A 996 0.92 5.83 -62.55
N LEU A 997 1.47 5.69 -63.76
CA LEU A 997 1.28 6.60 -64.89
C LEU A 997 0.74 5.87 -66.11
N LYS A 998 -0.08 6.56 -66.88
CA LYS A 998 -0.59 6.18 -68.19
C LYS A 998 -0.47 7.39 -69.11
N THR A 999 0.40 7.30 -70.11
CA THR A 999 0.50 8.27 -71.20
C THR A 999 -0.67 8.06 -72.19
N PRO A 1000 -0.94 9.02 -73.10
CA PRO A 1000 -1.96 8.84 -74.15
C PRO A 1000 -1.74 7.60 -75.05
N ASN A 1001 -0.50 7.10 -75.13
CA ASN A 1001 -0.12 5.96 -75.96
C ASN A 1001 -0.13 4.62 -75.20
N ASP A 1002 -0.43 4.62 -73.89
CA ASP A 1002 -0.45 3.42 -73.05
C ASP A 1002 -1.86 2.84 -72.92
N GLU A 1003 -2.01 1.53 -73.10
CA GLU A 1003 -3.28 0.84 -72.81
C GLU A 1003 -3.59 0.81 -71.30
N GLN A 1004 -2.57 0.54 -70.47
CA GLN A 1004 -2.71 0.34 -69.02
C GLN A 1004 -1.71 1.20 -68.22
N PRO A 1005 -2.04 1.61 -66.97
CA PRO A 1005 -1.10 2.31 -66.10
C PRO A 1005 0.10 1.42 -65.73
N ARG A 1006 1.30 1.96 -65.90
CA ARG A 1006 2.59 1.33 -65.55
C ARG A 1006 3.25 2.07 -64.40
N ASN A 1007 4.21 1.45 -63.72
CA ASN A 1007 4.92 2.10 -62.61
C ASN A 1007 5.83 3.21 -63.14
N VAL A 1008 5.91 4.37 -62.46
CA VAL A 1008 6.82 5.48 -62.77
C VAL A 1008 8.25 5.03 -63.05
N ASP A 1009 8.73 3.99 -62.35
CA ASP A 1009 10.09 3.48 -62.52
C ASP A 1009 10.36 2.84 -63.91
N THR A 1010 9.34 2.59 -64.74
CA THR A 1010 9.49 2.11 -66.13
C THR A 1010 9.45 3.22 -67.20
N PHE A 1011 9.26 4.49 -66.80
CA PHE A 1011 9.17 5.63 -67.72
C PHE A 1011 10.50 6.38 -67.91
N SER A 1012 10.53 7.26 -68.90
CA SER A 1012 11.71 8.09 -69.20
C SER A 1012 12.08 9.03 -68.04
N GLY A 1013 13.35 9.43 -67.95
CA GLY A 1013 13.85 10.26 -66.85
C GLY A 1013 13.06 11.56 -66.64
N GLY A 1014 12.57 12.17 -67.71
CA GLY A 1014 11.77 13.39 -67.64
C GLY A 1014 10.36 13.18 -67.07
N GLU A 1015 9.65 12.13 -67.50
CA GLU A 1015 8.33 11.78 -66.96
C GLU A 1015 8.42 11.37 -65.49
N LYS A 1016 9.51 10.67 -65.13
CA LYS A 1016 9.87 10.31 -63.76
C LYS A 1016 10.05 11.55 -62.87
N SER A 1017 10.87 12.52 -63.28
CA SER A 1017 11.07 13.78 -62.54
C SER A 1017 9.79 14.60 -62.40
N PHE A 1018 8.95 14.66 -63.44
CA PHE A 1018 7.65 15.35 -63.39
C PHE A 1018 6.68 14.66 -62.41
N ALA A 1019 6.61 13.33 -62.40
CA ALA A 1019 5.80 12.58 -61.46
C ALA A 1019 6.31 12.71 -60.01
N GLN A 1020 7.63 12.71 -59.78
CA GLN A 1020 8.22 12.92 -58.46
C GLN A 1020 7.93 14.34 -57.92
N THR A 1021 7.95 15.36 -58.78
CA THR A 1021 7.52 16.73 -58.45
C THR A 1021 6.03 16.78 -58.12
N SER A 1022 5.21 16.07 -58.90
CA SER A 1022 3.77 15.93 -58.66
C SER A 1022 3.48 15.23 -57.32
N LEU A 1023 4.29 14.23 -56.93
CA LEU A 1023 4.18 13.57 -55.63
C LEU A 1023 4.56 14.51 -54.48
N LEU A 1024 5.57 15.37 -54.66
CA LEU A 1024 5.94 16.36 -53.64
C LEU A 1024 4.77 17.30 -53.34
N LEU A 1025 4.15 17.87 -54.39
CA LEU A 1025 2.98 18.74 -54.27
C LEU A 1025 1.77 18.00 -53.68
N ALA A 1026 1.53 16.77 -54.13
CA ALA A 1026 0.48 15.90 -53.58
C ALA A 1026 0.70 15.51 -52.11
N THR A 1027 1.95 15.49 -51.65
CA THR A 1027 2.28 15.28 -50.23
C THR A 1027 2.03 16.58 -49.44
N TRP A 1028 2.30 17.74 -50.02
CA TRP A 1028 2.04 19.04 -49.38
C TRP A 1028 0.55 19.38 -49.22
N ARG A 1029 -0.32 18.96 -50.15
CA ARG A 1029 -1.76 19.27 -50.07
C ARG A 1029 -2.44 18.82 -48.76
N PRO A 1030 -2.25 17.58 -48.25
CA PRO A 1030 -2.73 17.18 -46.93
C PRO A 1030 -1.84 17.64 -45.76
N MET A 1031 -0.62 18.12 -46.01
CA MET A 1031 0.25 18.67 -44.95
C MET A 1031 -0.23 20.06 -44.54
N ARG A 1032 -0.99 20.12 -43.44
CA ARG A 1032 -1.56 21.34 -42.84
C ARG A 1032 -0.52 22.29 -42.20
N SER A 1033 0.64 22.50 -42.83
CA SER A 1033 1.71 23.40 -42.37
C SER A 1033 1.42 24.85 -42.74
N ARG A 1034 1.66 25.82 -41.84
CA ARG A 1034 1.52 27.26 -42.19
C ARG A 1034 2.70 27.81 -42.99
N VAL A 1035 3.88 27.20 -42.87
CA VAL A 1035 5.10 27.58 -43.60
C VAL A 1035 5.71 26.32 -44.23
N ILE A 1036 6.00 26.38 -45.53
CA ILE A 1036 6.76 25.38 -46.28
C ILE A 1036 7.95 26.08 -46.94
N ALA A 1037 9.11 25.44 -46.97
CA ALA A 1037 10.29 25.96 -47.61
C ALA A 1037 11.09 24.88 -48.35
N LEU A 1038 11.66 25.26 -49.49
CA LEU A 1038 12.21 24.37 -50.49
C LEU A 1038 13.52 24.94 -51.06
N ASP A 1039 14.64 24.25 -50.84
CA ASP A 1039 15.99 24.66 -51.28
C ASP A 1039 16.45 23.87 -52.52
N GLU A 1040 16.72 24.57 -53.63
CA GLU A 1040 17.36 24.05 -54.85
C GLU A 1040 16.66 22.82 -55.49
N PHE A 1041 15.32 22.81 -55.46
CA PHE A 1041 14.49 21.72 -56.02
C PHE A 1041 14.75 21.42 -57.51
N ASP A 1042 15.17 22.44 -58.23
CA ASP A 1042 15.33 22.49 -59.67
C ASP A 1042 16.65 21.89 -60.16
N VAL A 1043 17.64 21.76 -59.26
CA VAL A 1043 19.00 21.29 -59.57
C VAL A 1043 19.03 19.86 -60.15
N PHE A 1044 18.04 19.02 -59.81
CA PHE A 1044 17.93 17.64 -60.30
C PHE A 1044 17.00 17.48 -61.52
N MET A 1045 16.54 18.58 -62.11
CA MET A 1045 15.68 18.58 -63.30
C MET A 1045 16.41 19.14 -64.52
N ASP A 1046 16.24 18.49 -65.67
CA ASP A 1046 16.66 19.01 -66.98
C ASP A 1046 15.92 20.32 -67.31
N GLN A 1047 16.55 21.20 -68.09
CA GLN A 1047 16.09 22.56 -68.34
C GLN A 1047 14.62 22.67 -68.80
N ILE A 1048 14.14 21.75 -69.65
CA ILE A 1048 12.74 21.70 -70.13
C ILE A 1048 11.78 21.35 -68.98
N TYR A 1049 12.14 20.35 -68.17
CA TYR A 1049 11.32 19.89 -67.05
C TYR A 1049 11.34 20.89 -65.89
N ARG A 1050 12.42 21.66 -65.77
CA ARG A 1050 12.57 22.75 -64.81
C ARG A 1050 11.60 23.90 -65.06
N GLU A 1051 11.41 24.30 -66.32
CA GLU A 1051 10.42 25.32 -66.69
C GLU A 1051 8.99 24.82 -66.44
N ILE A 1052 8.68 23.59 -66.83
CA ILE A 1052 7.36 22.96 -66.62
C ILE A 1052 7.05 22.81 -65.12
N GLY A 1053 8.01 22.33 -64.32
CA GLY A 1053 7.89 22.18 -62.87
C GLY A 1053 7.68 23.53 -62.18
N SER A 1054 8.41 24.56 -62.60
CA SER A 1054 8.24 25.93 -62.08
C SER A 1054 6.84 26.48 -62.38
N LYS A 1055 6.33 26.29 -63.60
CA LYS A 1055 4.95 26.69 -63.98
C LYS A 1055 3.88 25.94 -63.18
N LEU A 1056 4.05 24.63 -62.95
CA LEU A 1056 3.15 23.83 -62.12
C LEU A 1056 3.12 24.34 -60.66
N ILE A 1057 4.31 24.54 -60.07
CA ILE A 1057 4.48 25.08 -58.71
C ILE A 1057 3.81 26.44 -58.57
N MET A 1058 4.08 27.38 -59.48
CA MET A 1058 3.47 28.71 -59.46
C MET A 1058 1.93 28.64 -59.55
N THR A 1059 1.41 27.88 -60.52
CA THR A 1059 -0.03 27.77 -60.77
C THR A 1059 -0.79 27.17 -59.58
N LYS A 1060 -0.18 26.21 -58.87
CA LYS A 1060 -0.79 25.60 -57.67
C LYS A 1060 -0.64 26.45 -56.41
N LEU A 1061 0.54 27.04 -56.19
CA LEU A 1061 0.88 27.64 -54.90
C LEU A 1061 0.63 29.15 -54.80
N SER A 1062 0.49 29.90 -55.92
CA SER A 1062 0.12 31.33 -55.82
C SER A 1062 -1.30 31.54 -55.28
N LYS A 1063 -2.18 30.56 -55.53
CA LYS A 1063 -3.58 30.51 -55.06
C LYS A 1063 -3.77 29.90 -53.67
N GLU A 1064 -2.71 29.39 -53.03
CA GLU A 1064 -2.81 28.77 -51.70
C GLU A 1064 -2.68 29.83 -50.60
N GLU A 1065 -3.81 30.30 -50.08
CA GLU A 1065 -3.85 31.37 -49.06
C GLU A 1065 -3.51 30.83 -47.65
N ARG A 1066 -3.64 29.51 -47.45
CA ARG A 1066 -3.40 28.82 -46.18
C ARG A 1066 -1.91 28.62 -45.87
N THR A 1067 -1.00 28.72 -46.84
CA THR A 1067 0.39 28.33 -46.64
C THR A 1067 1.38 29.32 -47.25
N GLN A 1068 2.26 29.87 -46.42
CA GLN A 1068 3.42 30.60 -46.94
C GLN A 1068 4.43 29.60 -47.51
N THR A 1069 4.79 29.75 -48.79
CA THR A 1069 5.81 28.90 -49.43
C THR A 1069 7.04 29.72 -49.78
N ILE A 1070 8.23 29.25 -49.38
CA ILE A 1070 9.52 29.89 -49.66
C ILE A 1070 10.36 28.97 -50.54
N ILE A 1071 10.59 29.37 -51.79
CA ILE A 1071 11.33 28.58 -52.78
C ILE A 1071 12.66 29.26 -53.09
N ILE A 1072 13.76 28.53 -52.91
CA ILE A 1072 15.11 28.98 -53.20
C ILE A 1072 15.59 28.28 -54.47
N THR A 1073 16.07 29.05 -55.45
CA THR A 1073 16.55 28.54 -56.74
C THR A 1073 17.73 29.38 -57.25
N PRO A 1074 18.68 28.79 -58.00
CA PRO A 1074 19.69 29.55 -58.74
C PRO A 1074 19.17 30.23 -60.02
N GLN A 1075 17.95 29.94 -60.48
CA GLN A 1075 17.42 30.47 -61.75
C GLN A 1075 16.72 31.82 -61.60
N ASP A 1076 16.80 32.63 -62.65
CA ASP A 1076 16.05 33.88 -62.77
C ASP A 1076 14.62 33.59 -63.29
N ILE A 1077 13.72 33.28 -62.36
CA ILE A 1077 12.30 32.95 -62.63
C ILE A 1077 11.52 34.14 -63.23
N GLY A 1078 12.06 35.36 -63.21
CA GLY A 1078 11.39 36.54 -63.78
C GLY A 1078 10.94 36.36 -65.22
N LYS A 1079 11.62 35.57 -66.05
CA LYS A 1079 11.21 35.31 -67.44
C LYS A 1079 10.05 34.32 -67.61
N ILE A 1080 9.68 33.59 -66.55
CA ILE A 1080 8.65 32.54 -66.55
C ILE A 1080 7.36 33.04 -65.88
N ALA A 1081 7.47 34.06 -65.02
CA ALA A 1081 6.35 34.68 -64.35
C ALA A 1081 5.65 35.72 -65.22
N ASN A 1082 4.32 35.64 -65.34
CA ASN A 1082 3.52 36.83 -65.61
C ASN A 1082 3.61 37.72 -64.35
N PHE A 1083 4.11 38.95 -64.50
CA PHE A 1083 4.68 39.73 -63.39
C PHE A 1083 3.68 40.27 -62.35
N ASP A 1084 2.37 40.17 -62.59
CA ASP A 1084 1.34 40.92 -61.85
C ASP A 1084 0.45 40.07 -60.91
N ASP A 1085 0.86 38.86 -60.50
CA ASP A 1085 0.13 38.09 -59.46
C ASP A 1085 0.51 38.60 -58.04
N PRO A 1086 -0.41 39.25 -57.28
CA PRO A 1086 -0.13 39.77 -55.94
C PRO A 1086 0.14 38.67 -54.89
N GLY A 1087 -0.08 37.40 -55.22
CA GLY A 1087 0.29 36.25 -54.40
C GLY A 1087 1.77 35.87 -54.47
N ILE A 1088 2.56 36.45 -55.38
CA ILE A 1088 3.96 36.05 -55.66
C ILE A 1088 4.93 37.20 -55.37
N ARG A 1089 6.00 36.93 -54.62
CA ARG A 1089 7.08 37.89 -54.36
C ARG A 1089 8.44 37.30 -54.73
N ILE A 1090 9.19 37.97 -55.60
CA ILE A 1090 10.52 37.54 -56.06
C ILE A 1090 11.59 38.42 -55.38
N HIS A 1091 12.55 37.76 -54.73
CA HIS A 1091 13.65 38.37 -53.97
C HIS A 1091 14.97 38.01 -54.63
N LYS A 1092 15.66 38.99 -55.22
CA LYS A 1092 16.95 38.79 -55.89
C LYS A 1092 18.10 39.10 -54.94
N MET A 1093 18.85 38.07 -54.57
CA MET A 1093 20.04 38.17 -53.71
C MET A 1093 21.20 38.76 -54.50
N ASN A 1094 22.02 39.59 -53.85
CA ASN A 1094 23.23 40.15 -54.42
C ASN A 1094 24.22 39.05 -54.84
N ASP A 1095 25.03 39.33 -55.86
CA ASP A 1095 26.11 38.42 -56.25
C ASP A 1095 27.19 38.32 -55.15
N PRO A 1096 27.82 37.15 -54.96
CA PRO A 1096 28.80 36.97 -53.88
C PRO A 1096 30.09 37.75 -54.15
N GLU A 1097 30.54 38.51 -53.15
CA GLU A 1097 31.84 39.18 -53.15
C GLU A 1097 32.97 38.14 -53.14
N ARG A 1098 33.67 38.00 -54.28
CA ARG A 1098 34.86 37.16 -54.39
C ARG A 1098 36.10 37.97 -54.04
N ALA A 1099 36.57 37.84 -52.80
CA ALA A 1099 37.91 38.29 -52.43
C ALA A 1099 38.95 37.44 -53.20
N ASN A 1100 39.68 38.05 -54.12
CA ASN A 1100 40.83 37.43 -54.79
C ASN A 1100 42.01 37.30 -53.81
N ASN A 1101 41.97 36.31 -52.92
CA ASN A 1101 43.10 35.96 -52.07
C ASN A 1101 44.16 35.15 -52.84
N SER A 1102 44.74 35.78 -53.87
CA SER A 1102 46.00 35.36 -54.48
C SER A 1102 47.14 36.14 -53.83
N GLY A 1103 47.71 35.57 -52.75
CA GLY A 1103 49.01 35.98 -52.22
C GLY A 1103 49.01 36.65 -50.84
N ALA A 1104 49.12 35.83 -49.78
CA ALA A 1104 49.94 36.10 -48.60
C ALA A 1104 49.94 34.86 -47.68
N ARG A 1105 51.01 34.07 -47.70
CA ARG A 1105 51.36 33.15 -46.60
C ARG A 1105 52.47 33.82 -45.79
N ALA A 1106 52.19 34.10 -44.52
CA ALA A 1106 53.16 34.31 -43.45
C ALA A 1106 52.46 33.88 -42.15
#